data_AF-G8YFR3-F1
#
_entry.id   AF-G8YFR3-F1
#
_cell.length_a   1.000
_cell.length_b   1.000
_cell.length_c   1.000
_cell.angle_alpha   90.00
_cell.angle_beta   90.00
_cell.angle_gamma   90.00
#
_symmetry.space_group_name_H-M   'P 1'
#
loop_
_entity.id
_entity.type
_entity.pdbx_description
1 polymer ?
#
loop_
_entity_poly.entity_id
_entity_poly.type
_entity_poly.pdbx_seq_one_letter_code
_entity_poly.pdbx_strand_id
1 'polypeptide(L)'
;MNASSSIHHYTDLFREESLSDEKLWLVYTSPVHEEALKSSFDVNLSQADASTQSKVLDVYSRILKYGGRILSSTVRNKNLNANSVDSSASAEDPQKDVKNGGDREDQSSRPSTAVSGESGTFNDDESEDITVLIEDNSSVGDQTDSLLSNLTSTMDKELAYELIINIIRIMSTWFKALDTASRRMRRADEPSPTSNDLVVSLFDLTPGKDEGVSEKYLHGILLDLKTVLGLVVKEVNTGSESYKDANHVVRHVLRLLSHISKSLLYFYNTTKDSDNQNISRNLIFQLLRVNFYSELDQLLSICTPNKESDSYNDPFISLDHQAWKSFYLIYSFFAVFSDEKTVKSFSSSPDGNAIELRNPTFSYCVSQMKNFDHETYISEVSSISIPLLSLNFNLFYGLAPDLMTQDISNSSFFGWITGNRFGDNLYTKFDTVSFVTNFSSNLENLTSLKQENSIIKELQTSFDFHTKFLKQYGSGKEGSFIENTDLLPINLFLFTLTKNSTFLKHFATQAHPVNHTIEDLIPNEDKHVELYEIWLCLLSYSFHYQYRFPKMQSNSQLALAILTKLTSPDEFQYDGKSFSCLDLITDYKINEFKWKICQHKRPLIPLNIGKEGIKSSVFYCLDVLQTFFRFNLTRKLNIHNFKLAILSTFRIIEKLKHSEESSLNMESYGWSSFYHHLMNVVIFIAKQDLINSEYMIKTKNTLKLKSLVEEFFVVIDMLLSNKFRKIIQLPEDKNSSGTHLLKSVNYELIYLILLNYEKVKHLLSQIDAADTFYLKNISACLGFLESSFYLNEEKQDGNAATKKLDTLNLDYDSALLVEKLMEFSNVDTDEDEDILKALKFKESFKLKEKRNLLSDSQLLRIFNVAFDTI
;
A
#
# COMPACT_ATOMS: atom_id res chain seq x y z
N MET A 1 25.88 19.86 24.14
CA MET A 1 24.79 20.88 24.22
C MET A 1 23.50 20.25 24.76
N ASN A 2 22.76 20.96 25.62
CA ASN A 2 21.41 20.55 26.07
C ASN A 2 20.32 21.16 25.16
N ALA A 3 19.09 20.63 25.20
CA ALA A 3 18.01 21.04 24.29
C ALA A 3 17.71 22.55 24.34
N SER A 4 17.77 23.16 25.54
CA SER A 4 17.59 24.61 25.74
C SER A 4 18.69 25.46 25.08
N SER A 5 19.95 25.03 25.14
CA SER A 5 21.05 25.72 24.44
C SER A 5 20.93 25.61 22.92
N SER A 6 20.45 24.47 22.41
CA SER A 6 20.24 24.25 20.98
C SER A 6 19.08 25.10 20.44
N ILE A 7 18.01 25.30 21.22
CA ILE A 7 16.92 26.23 20.84
C ILE A 7 17.46 27.65 20.66
N HIS A 8 18.29 28.15 21.58
CA HIS A 8 18.91 29.47 21.43
C HIS A 8 19.76 29.55 20.17
N HIS A 9 20.67 28.58 19.98
CA HIS A 9 21.54 28.54 18.80
C HIS A 9 20.75 28.52 17.49
N TYR A 10 19.69 27.73 17.37
CA TYR A 10 18.85 27.70 16.16
C TYR A 10 17.98 28.94 15.99
N THR A 11 17.65 29.66 17.07
CA THR A 11 16.88 30.91 16.99
C THR A 11 17.78 32.07 16.56
N ASP A 12 19.04 32.06 16.98
CA ASP A 12 20.02 33.10 16.65
C ASP A 12 20.34 33.14 15.14
N LEU A 13 20.21 32.01 14.43
CA LEU A 13 20.29 31.94 12.95
C LEU A 13 19.35 32.92 12.24
N PHE A 14 18.21 33.24 12.85
CA PHE A 14 17.19 34.12 12.26
C PHE A 14 17.28 35.58 12.74
N ARG A 15 18.10 35.85 13.76
CA ARG A 15 18.21 37.19 14.39
C ARG A 15 19.26 38.06 13.73
N GLU A 16 20.35 37.49 13.25
CA GLU A 16 21.51 38.24 12.75
C GLU A 16 21.30 38.89 11.38
N GLU A 17 22.02 39.97 11.09
CA GLU A 17 21.95 40.69 9.80
C GLU A 17 22.66 39.94 8.66
N SER A 18 23.67 39.12 8.97
CA SER A 18 24.40 38.28 8.00
C SER A 18 24.74 36.91 8.60
N LEU A 19 24.27 35.84 7.95
CA LEU A 19 24.59 34.46 8.33
C LEU A 19 25.96 34.06 7.75
N SER A 20 26.94 33.73 8.60
CA SER A 20 28.28 33.27 8.18
C SER A 20 28.33 31.76 7.95
N ASP A 21 29.20 31.32 7.04
CA ASP A 21 29.43 29.90 6.73
C ASP A 21 29.96 29.13 7.96
N GLU A 22 30.72 29.78 8.85
CA GLU A 22 31.18 29.20 10.12
C GLU A 22 30.02 28.81 11.04
N LYS A 23 28.99 29.67 11.16
CA LYS A 23 27.81 29.37 11.97
C LYS A 23 26.99 28.24 11.37
N LEU A 24 26.86 28.22 10.05
CA LEU A 24 26.22 27.11 9.36
C LEU A 24 27.01 25.81 9.53
N TRP A 25 28.35 25.85 9.47
CA TRP A 25 29.20 24.69 9.72
C TRP A 25 28.96 24.10 11.11
N LEU A 26 28.95 24.94 12.15
CA LEU A 26 28.66 24.54 13.53
C LEU A 26 27.30 23.87 13.69
N VAL A 27 26.27 24.34 12.96
CA VAL A 27 24.94 23.73 12.96
C VAL A 27 24.98 22.30 12.43
N TYR A 28 25.80 22.02 11.40
CA TYR A 28 25.92 20.70 10.77
C TYR A 28 26.87 19.75 11.52
N THR A 29 27.84 20.27 12.26
CA THR A 29 28.80 19.47 13.04
C THR A 29 28.38 19.24 14.50
N SER A 30 27.34 19.93 14.99
CA SER A 30 26.81 19.74 16.34
C SER A 30 25.69 18.68 16.42
N PRO A 31 25.46 18.06 17.60
CA PRO A 31 24.32 17.16 17.80
C PRO A 31 22.97 17.82 17.45
N VAL A 32 22.23 17.21 16.53
CA VAL A 32 20.97 17.76 16.01
C VAL A 32 19.80 17.44 16.92
N HIS A 33 19.21 18.48 17.53
CA HIS A 33 17.97 18.37 18.31
C HIS A 33 16.76 18.68 17.41
N GLU A 34 16.22 17.65 16.73
CA GLU A 34 15.19 17.79 15.68
C GLU A 34 13.95 18.58 16.12
N GLU A 35 13.44 18.36 17.34
CA GLU A 35 12.26 19.09 17.84
C GLU A 35 12.53 20.57 18.10
N ALA A 36 13.72 20.88 18.64
CA ALA A 36 14.16 22.26 18.87
C ALA A 36 14.35 22.99 17.54
N LEU A 37 15.00 22.35 16.57
CA LEU A 37 15.21 22.88 15.22
C LEU A 37 13.87 23.12 14.52
N LYS A 38 12.96 22.13 14.58
CA LYS A 38 11.60 22.25 14.03
C LYS A 38 10.83 23.40 14.68
N SER A 39 10.92 23.55 16.00
CA SER A 39 10.24 24.65 16.72
C SER A 39 10.76 26.02 16.27
N SER A 40 12.08 26.20 16.16
CA SER A 40 12.67 27.45 15.66
C SER A 40 12.18 27.76 14.23
N PHE A 41 12.22 26.77 13.36
CA PHE A 41 11.72 26.84 11.99
C PHE A 41 10.23 27.18 11.90
N ASP A 42 9.39 26.47 12.65
CA ASP A 42 7.94 26.70 12.69
C ASP A 42 7.62 28.12 13.17
N VAL A 43 8.28 28.62 14.21
CA VAL A 43 8.06 29.98 14.75
C VAL A 43 8.39 31.03 13.71
N ASN A 44 9.57 30.95 13.09
CA ASN A 44 10.04 31.97 12.15
C ASN A 44 9.26 31.96 10.82
N LEU A 45 8.85 30.80 10.31
CA LEU A 45 7.98 30.71 9.13
C LEU A 45 6.54 31.19 9.41
N SER A 46 6.09 31.18 10.67
CA SER A 46 4.71 31.55 11.05
C SER A 46 4.55 33.03 11.43
N GLN A 47 5.61 33.72 11.84
CA GLN A 47 5.56 35.07 12.44
C GLN A 47 5.96 36.22 11.51
N ALA A 48 6.27 35.96 10.23
CA ALA A 48 6.84 36.99 9.38
C ALA A 48 5.79 37.92 8.75
N ASP A 49 5.76 39.17 9.20
CA ASP A 49 5.21 40.29 8.42
C ASP A 49 5.88 40.32 7.02
N ALA A 50 5.21 40.89 6.02
CA ALA A 50 5.70 40.90 4.63
C ALA A 50 7.14 41.46 4.46
N SER A 51 7.60 42.32 5.39
CA SER A 51 8.96 42.87 5.41
C SER A 51 10.02 41.92 6.00
N THR A 52 9.67 41.02 6.92
CA THR A 52 10.59 40.05 7.54
C THR A 52 10.60 38.71 6.83
N GLN A 53 9.58 38.42 6.02
CA GLN A 53 9.46 37.16 5.29
C GLN A 53 10.63 36.92 4.33
N SER A 54 11.09 37.95 3.60
CA SER A 54 12.23 37.82 2.68
C SER A 54 13.52 37.40 3.41
N LYS A 55 13.76 37.91 4.63
CA LYS A 55 14.94 37.58 5.43
C LYS A 55 14.90 36.13 5.94
N VAL A 56 13.73 35.69 6.41
CA VAL A 56 13.53 34.31 6.86
C VAL A 56 13.71 33.32 5.70
N LEU A 57 13.21 33.66 4.51
CA LEU A 57 13.35 32.83 3.31
C LEU A 57 14.81 32.77 2.81
N ASP A 58 15.59 33.86 2.90
CA ASP A 58 17.02 33.85 2.61
C ASP A 58 17.80 32.91 3.55
N VAL A 59 17.56 33.00 4.86
CA VAL A 59 18.16 32.07 5.84
C VAL A 59 17.79 30.62 5.52
N TYR A 60 16.52 30.34 5.20
CA TYR A 60 16.06 29.01 4.78
C TYR A 60 16.78 28.51 3.52
N SER A 61 16.95 29.36 2.52
CA SER A 61 17.66 29.09 1.27
C SER A 61 19.13 28.78 1.52
N ARG A 62 19.81 29.59 2.36
CA ARG A 62 21.22 29.40 2.72
C ARG A 62 21.48 28.10 3.46
N ILE A 63 20.63 27.73 4.41
CA ILE A 63 20.73 26.44 5.12
C ILE A 63 20.71 25.29 4.10
N LEU A 64 19.72 25.26 3.19
CA LEU A 64 19.63 24.19 2.20
C LEU A 64 20.81 24.18 1.21
N LYS A 65 21.22 25.35 0.70
CA LYS A 65 22.35 25.48 -0.24
C LYS A 65 23.66 25.04 0.39
N TYR A 66 23.95 25.49 1.61
CA TYR A 66 25.18 25.17 2.31
C TYR A 66 25.24 23.70 2.73
N GLY A 67 24.16 23.16 3.30
CA GLY A 67 24.07 21.72 3.61
C GLY A 67 24.24 20.84 2.37
N GLY A 68 23.68 21.25 1.23
CA GLY A 68 23.88 20.58 -0.05
C GLY A 68 25.35 20.59 -0.51
N ARG A 69 26.03 21.73 -0.38
CA ARG A 69 27.47 21.84 -0.71
C ARG A 69 28.34 20.94 0.17
N ILE A 70 28.10 20.92 1.48
CA ILE A 70 28.84 20.03 2.40
C ILE A 70 28.60 18.58 2.00
N LEU A 71 27.34 18.19 1.76
CA LEU A 71 27.00 16.82 1.35
C LEU A 71 27.74 16.44 0.06
N SER A 72 27.69 17.27 -0.99
CA SER A 72 28.40 17.03 -2.25
C SER A 72 29.91 16.86 -2.03
N SER A 73 30.52 17.70 -1.18
CA SER A 73 31.96 17.66 -0.86
C SER A 73 32.34 16.35 -0.16
N THR A 74 31.60 15.99 0.90
CA THR A 74 31.83 14.77 1.68
C THR A 74 31.68 13.51 0.81
N VAL A 75 30.68 13.49 -0.08
CA VAL A 75 30.42 12.36 -0.98
C VAL A 75 31.48 12.22 -2.08
N ARG A 76 31.92 13.32 -2.70
CA ARG A 76 32.96 13.30 -3.74
C ARG A 76 34.29 12.77 -3.23
N ASN A 77 34.69 13.18 -2.03
CA ASN A 77 35.95 12.75 -1.42
C ASN A 77 35.95 11.24 -1.11
N LYS A 78 34.81 10.66 -0.71
CA LYS A 78 34.70 9.20 -0.56
C LYS A 78 34.80 8.44 -1.90
N ASN A 79 34.20 8.95 -2.97
CA ASN A 79 34.28 8.29 -4.28
C ASN A 79 35.70 8.26 -4.87
N LEU A 80 36.50 9.29 -4.60
CA LEU A 80 37.88 9.38 -5.08
C LEU A 80 38.79 8.36 -4.36
N ASN A 81 38.64 8.19 -3.05
CA ASN A 81 39.42 7.23 -2.27
C ASN A 81 39.01 5.76 -2.50
N ALA A 82 37.80 5.51 -3.01
CA ALA A 82 37.31 4.16 -3.33
C ALA A 82 37.81 3.60 -4.67
N ASN A 83 38.40 4.44 -5.53
CA ASN A 83 38.97 4.04 -6.83
C ASN A 83 40.50 3.92 -6.81
N SER A 84 41.16 4.27 -5.71
CA SER A 84 42.63 4.23 -5.57
C SER A 84 43.16 2.94 -4.94
N VAL A 85 42.33 1.91 -4.75
CA VAL A 85 42.71 0.61 -4.17
C VAL A 85 42.36 -0.48 -5.19
N ASP A 86 43.06 -0.51 -6.33
CA ASP A 86 43.18 -1.71 -7.20
C ASP A 86 44.18 -1.49 -8.36
N SER A 87 45.35 -0.91 -8.06
CA SER A 87 46.45 -0.85 -9.03
C SER A 87 47.78 -1.20 -8.38
N SER A 88 47.87 -2.40 -7.84
CA SER A 88 49.15 -3.06 -7.55
C SER A 88 49.03 -4.57 -7.75
N ALA A 89 48.88 -4.99 -9.00
CA ALA A 89 49.17 -6.35 -9.43
C ALA A 89 49.63 -6.34 -10.90
N SER A 90 50.96 -6.41 -11.06
CA SER A 90 51.72 -7.03 -12.15
C SER A 90 51.09 -7.19 -13.54
N ALA A 91 51.66 -6.49 -14.52
CA ALA A 91 51.85 -7.02 -15.87
C ALA A 91 53.29 -6.68 -16.32
N GLU A 92 54.14 -7.71 -16.35
CA GLU A 92 55.39 -7.71 -17.12
C GLU A 92 55.05 -7.78 -18.61
N ASP A 93 55.71 -6.96 -19.44
CA ASP A 93 56.30 -7.38 -20.72
C ASP A 93 57.25 -6.29 -21.27
N PRO A 94 58.14 -6.56 -22.25
CA PRO A 94 59.58 -6.34 -22.07
C PRO A 94 60.21 -5.33 -23.05
N GLN A 95 61.41 -4.89 -22.67
CA GLN A 95 62.51 -4.33 -23.50
C GLN A 95 62.20 -3.21 -24.52
N LYS A 96 62.82 -2.03 -24.28
CA LYS A 96 63.88 -1.52 -25.18
C LYS A 96 64.73 -0.42 -24.53
N ASP A 97 66.04 -0.64 -24.57
CA ASP A 97 67.13 0.26 -24.21
C ASP A 97 67.06 1.64 -24.91
N VAL A 98 67.56 2.69 -24.25
CA VAL A 98 68.85 3.36 -24.58
C VAL A 98 69.00 4.69 -23.80
N LYS A 99 69.96 4.66 -22.86
CA LYS A 99 71.02 5.63 -22.48
C LYS A 99 70.77 7.05 -21.89
N ASN A 100 71.61 7.25 -20.85
CA ASN A 100 72.28 8.46 -20.30
C ASN A 100 71.45 9.33 -19.35
N GLY A 101 71.89 9.68 -18.13
CA GLY A 101 73.15 9.47 -17.40
C GLY A 101 73.27 10.51 -16.26
N GLY A 102 74.03 10.18 -15.20
CA GLY A 102 74.49 11.08 -14.12
C GLY A 102 73.67 10.98 -12.82
N ASP A 103 74.09 10.20 -11.81
CA ASP A 103 75.10 10.49 -10.73
C ASP A 103 74.35 10.70 -9.39
N ARG A 104 74.31 9.69 -8.51
CA ARG A 104 75.20 9.46 -7.33
C ARG A 104 74.98 10.46 -6.18
N GLU A 105 74.38 10.00 -5.07
CA GLU A 105 75.11 9.58 -3.85
C GLU A 105 74.18 9.07 -2.73
N ASP A 106 74.60 7.94 -2.15
CA ASP A 106 74.12 7.29 -0.93
C ASP A 106 74.24 8.20 0.31
N GLN A 107 73.35 8.02 1.29
CA GLN A 107 73.76 7.49 2.61
C GLN A 107 72.59 7.21 3.55
N SER A 108 72.81 6.19 4.36
CA SER A 108 71.90 5.41 5.17
C SER A 108 71.97 5.77 6.66
N SER A 109 71.01 5.22 7.42
CA SER A 109 71.15 4.75 8.81
C SER A 109 70.62 5.62 9.98
N ARG A 110 69.44 5.21 10.47
CA ARG A 110 68.93 5.08 11.88
C ARG A 110 70.00 4.93 13.00
N PRO A 111 69.63 4.84 14.32
CA PRO A 111 68.47 5.34 15.10
C PRO A 111 68.92 5.92 16.48
N SER A 112 68.00 6.38 17.36
CA SER A 112 68.25 6.47 18.82
C SER A 112 66.96 6.55 19.65
N THR A 113 67.11 6.19 20.91
CA THR A 113 66.19 5.49 21.80
C THR A 113 65.60 6.39 22.90
N ALA A 114 64.38 6.03 23.34
CA ALA A 114 63.65 6.18 24.61
C ALA A 114 64.24 6.81 25.91
N VAL A 115 63.27 7.12 26.80
CA VAL A 115 63.27 7.28 28.29
C VAL A 115 63.50 8.72 28.79
N SER A 116 62.77 9.38 29.71
CA SER A 116 61.73 9.17 30.76
C SER A 116 61.13 10.57 31.06
N GLY A 117 59.87 10.83 31.42
CA GLY A 117 59.08 10.34 32.56
C GLY A 117 58.97 11.43 33.63
N GLU A 118 57.79 12.06 33.80
CA GLU A 118 57.39 12.68 35.06
C GLU A 118 55.86 12.87 35.15
N SER A 119 55.34 12.54 36.32
CA SER A 119 53.95 12.40 36.72
C SER A 119 53.28 13.75 37.01
N GLY A 120 52.03 13.92 36.54
CA GLY A 120 51.14 14.99 36.98
C GLY A 120 49.68 14.62 36.72
N THR A 121 48.99 14.12 37.74
CA THR A 121 47.53 14.01 37.80
C THR A 121 46.91 15.41 37.74
N PHE A 122 46.01 15.70 36.79
CA PHE A 122 44.84 16.59 36.97
C PHE A 122 43.92 16.57 35.73
N ASN A 123 42.66 16.24 35.99
CA ASN A 123 41.39 16.55 35.30
C ASN A 123 41.13 16.06 33.87
N ASP A 124 40.20 15.11 33.81
CA ASP A 124 39.25 14.87 32.72
C ASP A 124 38.52 16.18 32.34
N ASP A 125 38.77 16.69 31.14
CA ASP A 125 37.83 17.46 30.32
C ASP A 125 38.45 17.61 28.92
N GLU A 126 38.32 16.57 28.09
CA GLU A 126 38.56 16.67 26.65
C GLU A 126 37.26 16.38 25.90
N SER A 127 36.43 17.42 25.79
CA SER A 127 35.69 17.63 24.55
C SER A 127 36.68 18.24 23.56
N GLU A 128 37.17 17.45 22.61
CA GLU A 128 37.93 17.97 21.47
C GLU A 128 37.00 18.86 20.63
N ASP A 129 37.04 20.16 20.94
CA ASP A 129 36.37 21.24 20.21
C ASP A 129 37.15 21.48 18.91
N ILE A 130 36.62 21.02 17.78
CA ILE A 130 37.18 21.31 16.44
C ILE A 130 36.73 22.72 16.03
N THR A 131 37.32 23.75 16.62
CA THR A 131 37.28 25.13 16.09
C THR A 131 38.57 25.40 15.32
N VAL A 132 38.57 25.12 14.01
CA VAL A 132 39.57 25.69 13.09
C VAL A 132 39.04 27.07 12.67
N LEU A 133 39.76 28.12 13.06
CA LEU A 133 39.48 29.51 12.75
C LEU A 133 39.52 29.72 11.21
N ILE A 134 38.42 30.19 10.61
CA ILE A 134 38.40 30.62 9.21
C ILE A 134 38.51 32.15 9.20
N GLU A 135 39.66 32.68 8.77
CA GLU A 135 39.82 34.12 8.59
C GLU A 135 38.95 34.61 7.41
N ASP A 136 38.03 35.54 7.71
CA ASP A 136 37.22 36.27 6.74
C ASP A 136 38.11 37.07 5.76
N ASN A 137 38.40 36.48 4.59
CA ASN A 137 38.93 37.22 3.45
C ASN A 137 38.06 37.01 2.21
N SER A 138 37.43 38.11 1.80
CA SER A 138 36.50 38.25 0.69
C SER A 138 37.17 37.98 -0.68
N SER A 139 37.25 36.71 -1.09
CA SER A 139 37.35 36.33 -2.51
C SER A 139 36.45 35.12 -2.78
N VAL A 140 35.22 35.44 -3.23
CA VAL A 140 34.03 34.59 -3.14
C VAL A 140 33.94 33.68 -4.38
N GLY A 141 34.09 32.37 -4.19
CA GLY A 141 33.85 31.36 -5.23
C GLY A 141 34.71 30.11 -5.08
N ASP A 142 35.97 30.18 -5.51
CA ASP A 142 36.84 29.00 -5.68
C ASP A 142 37.65 28.61 -4.43
N GLN A 143 37.95 29.55 -3.53
CA GLN A 143 38.75 29.25 -2.32
C GLN A 143 37.95 28.50 -1.24
N THR A 144 36.67 28.83 -1.06
CA THR A 144 35.79 28.21 -0.07
C THR A 144 35.52 26.74 -0.36
N ASP A 145 35.34 26.36 -1.63
CA ASP A 145 35.13 24.96 -2.03
C ASP A 145 36.42 24.12 -1.84
N SER A 146 37.60 24.74 -2.00
CA SER A 146 38.88 24.07 -1.74
C SER A 146 39.12 23.77 -0.25
N LEU A 147 38.73 24.69 0.64
CA LEU A 147 38.85 24.52 2.09
C LEU A 147 37.86 23.48 2.63
N LEU A 148 36.61 23.52 2.15
CA LEU A 148 35.59 22.53 2.50
C LEU A 148 35.97 21.12 2.01
N SER A 149 36.52 21.04 0.79
CA SER A 149 37.07 19.80 0.24
C SER A 149 38.23 19.29 1.08
N ASN A 150 39.15 20.16 1.52
CA ASN A 150 40.27 19.76 2.38
C ASN A 150 39.77 19.25 3.73
N LEU A 151 38.88 19.99 4.42
CA LEU A 151 38.30 19.62 5.70
C LEU A 151 37.57 18.26 5.65
N THR A 152 36.77 18.04 4.60
CA THR A 152 36.02 16.79 4.43
C THR A 152 36.90 15.64 3.93
N SER A 153 38.03 15.92 3.26
CA SER A 153 38.98 14.89 2.82
C SER A 153 39.83 14.32 3.95
N THR A 154 40.03 15.09 5.02
CA THR A 154 40.79 14.68 6.21
C THR A 154 39.93 14.02 7.30
N MET A 155 38.61 13.96 7.12
CA MET A 155 37.70 13.34 8.09
C MET A 155 37.78 11.81 8.06
N ASP A 156 37.83 11.21 9.25
CA ASP A 156 37.66 9.77 9.39
C ASP A 156 36.26 9.33 8.96
N LYS A 157 36.12 8.05 8.60
CA LYS A 157 34.88 7.51 8.01
C LYS A 157 33.66 7.66 8.91
N GLU A 158 33.82 7.49 10.22
CA GLU A 158 32.75 7.60 11.21
C GLU A 158 32.25 9.05 11.33
N LEU A 159 33.17 10.01 11.48
CA LEU A 159 32.87 11.45 11.48
C LEU A 159 32.21 11.91 10.18
N ALA A 160 32.66 11.39 9.04
CA ALA A 160 32.03 11.69 7.75
C ALA A 160 30.58 11.17 7.69
N TYR A 161 30.29 10.00 8.24
CA TYR A 161 28.94 9.48 8.32
C TYR A 161 28.06 10.23 9.31
N GLU A 162 28.60 10.62 10.46
CA GLU A 162 27.89 11.46 11.42
C GLU A 162 27.51 12.81 10.81
N LEU A 163 28.44 13.45 10.08
CA LEU A 163 28.19 14.69 9.34
C LEU A 163 27.08 14.50 8.31
N ILE A 164 27.13 13.43 7.51
CA ILE A 164 26.06 13.09 6.54
C ILE A 164 24.72 12.94 7.26
N ILE A 165 24.68 12.22 8.38
CA ILE A 165 23.46 12.02 9.18
C ILE A 165 22.92 13.36 9.68
N ASN A 166 23.77 14.23 10.22
CA ASN A 166 23.35 15.54 10.72
C ASN A 166 22.80 16.42 9.59
N ILE A 167 23.46 16.44 8.42
CA ILE A 167 22.97 17.16 7.24
C ILE A 167 21.58 16.65 6.84
N ILE A 168 21.41 15.33 6.75
CA ILE A 168 20.14 14.70 6.37
C ILE A 168 19.04 15.01 7.40
N ARG A 169 19.34 14.99 8.70
CA ARG A 169 18.40 15.34 9.78
C ARG A 169 17.95 16.79 9.69
N ILE A 170 18.88 17.72 9.47
CA ILE A 170 18.58 19.14 9.31
C ILE A 170 17.72 19.37 8.07
N MET A 171 18.09 18.79 6.92
CA MET A 171 17.29 18.86 5.69
C MET A 171 15.89 18.24 5.87
N SER A 172 15.80 17.11 6.55
CA SER A 172 14.53 16.44 6.86
C SER A 172 13.62 17.34 7.69
N THR A 173 14.20 18.01 8.70
CA THR A 173 13.49 18.98 9.55
C THR A 173 13.08 20.23 8.77
N TRP A 174 13.94 20.70 7.87
CA TRP A 174 13.68 21.81 6.96
C TRP A 174 12.45 21.55 6.08
N PHE A 175 12.37 20.37 5.43
CA PHE A 175 11.21 20.00 4.60
C PHE A 175 9.94 19.83 5.43
N LYS A 176 10.02 19.22 6.62
CA LYS A 176 8.87 19.09 7.54
C LYS A 176 8.30 20.44 7.96
N ALA A 177 9.18 21.40 8.29
CA ALA A 177 8.76 22.74 8.68
C ALA A 177 8.12 23.49 7.51
N LEU A 178 8.69 23.35 6.31
CA LEU A 178 8.13 23.94 5.09
C LEU A 178 6.71 23.41 4.78
N ASP A 179 6.49 22.10 4.86
CA ASP A 179 5.15 21.48 4.68
C ASP A 179 4.18 21.98 5.76
N THR A 180 4.62 22.02 7.02
CA THR A 180 3.78 22.48 8.15
C THR A 180 3.36 23.93 7.98
N ALA A 181 4.29 24.83 7.64
CA ALA A 181 4.01 26.24 7.39
C ALA A 181 3.10 26.43 6.18
N SER A 182 3.36 25.73 5.08
CA SER A 182 2.55 25.77 3.85
C SER A 182 1.10 25.35 4.12
N ARG A 183 0.89 24.31 4.93
CA ARG A 183 -0.45 23.86 5.34
C ARG A 183 -1.16 24.88 6.23
N ARG A 184 -0.45 25.54 7.14
CA ARG A 184 -1.02 26.59 8.02
C ARG A 184 -1.48 27.80 7.20
N MET A 185 -0.62 28.31 6.31
CA MET A 185 -0.95 29.47 5.48
C MET A 185 -2.20 29.26 4.62
N ARG A 186 -2.39 28.06 4.07
CA ARG A 186 -3.56 27.74 3.22
C ARG A 186 -4.87 27.48 3.99
N ARG A 187 -4.82 27.32 5.32
CA ARG A 187 -6.00 27.09 6.18
C ARG A 187 -6.56 28.35 6.83
N ALA A 188 -5.87 29.48 6.76
CA ALA A 188 -6.36 30.75 7.32
C ALA A 188 -7.57 31.27 6.52
N ASP A 189 -8.63 31.70 7.22
CA ASP A 189 -9.97 31.98 6.69
C ASP A 189 -10.08 33.17 5.70
N GLU A 190 -8.99 33.92 5.47
CA GLU A 190 -8.90 34.95 4.44
C GLU A 190 -7.72 34.66 3.50
N PRO A 191 -7.92 33.96 2.37
CA PRO A 191 -6.90 33.87 1.35
C PRO A 191 -6.79 35.25 0.69
N SER A 192 -5.84 36.07 1.13
CA SER A 192 -5.52 37.28 0.36
C SER A 192 -5.15 36.84 -1.07
N PRO A 193 -5.60 37.53 -2.12
CA PRO A 193 -5.26 37.21 -3.51
C PRO A 193 -3.74 37.32 -3.80
N THR A 194 -2.96 37.77 -2.82
CA THR A 194 -1.49 37.89 -2.80
C THR A 194 -0.85 36.98 -1.76
N SER A 195 -1.48 35.87 -1.33
CA SER A 195 -0.83 34.92 -0.44
C SER A 195 0.34 34.25 -1.18
N ASN A 196 1.52 34.84 -1.09
CA ASN A 196 2.76 34.32 -1.64
C ASN A 196 2.97 32.89 -1.10
N ASP A 197 2.86 31.93 -1.99
CA ASP A 197 3.08 30.53 -1.67
C ASP A 197 4.55 30.35 -1.28
N LEU A 198 4.83 29.99 -0.02
CA LEU A 198 6.19 29.92 0.54
C LEU A 198 7.16 29.13 -0.35
N VAL A 199 6.66 28.03 -0.92
CA VAL A 199 7.45 27.16 -1.80
C VAL A 199 7.77 27.87 -3.11
N VAL A 200 6.83 28.63 -3.69
CA VAL A 200 7.07 29.46 -4.88
C VAL A 200 8.12 30.52 -4.58
N SER A 201 8.01 31.21 -3.44
CA SER A 201 8.98 32.24 -3.06
C SER A 201 10.39 31.69 -2.77
N LEU A 202 10.51 30.42 -2.37
CA LEU A 202 11.81 29.76 -2.13
C LEU A 202 12.47 29.26 -3.41
N PHE A 203 11.67 28.69 -4.32
CA PHE A 203 12.13 28.09 -5.58
C PHE A 203 11.95 29.02 -6.80
N ASP A 204 11.71 30.32 -6.57
CA ASP A 204 11.32 31.32 -7.57
C ASP A 204 12.21 31.25 -8.83
N LEU A 205 11.56 31.00 -9.98
CA LEU A 205 12.17 30.89 -11.30
C LEU A 205 12.02 32.18 -12.13
N THR A 206 11.58 33.29 -11.55
CA THR A 206 11.43 34.54 -12.31
C THR A 206 12.77 34.95 -12.94
N PRO A 207 12.86 35.10 -14.28
CA PRO A 207 14.09 35.45 -14.96
C PRO A 207 14.59 36.81 -14.48
N GLY A 208 15.81 36.86 -13.93
CA GLY A 208 16.48 38.09 -13.45
C GLY A 208 16.65 38.23 -11.93
N LYS A 209 16.27 37.23 -11.12
CA LYS A 209 16.61 37.17 -9.68
C LYS A 209 17.53 35.98 -9.40
N ASP A 210 18.80 36.26 -9.08
CA ASP A 210 19.81 35.24 -8.72
C ASP A 210 19.74 34.74 -7.26
N GLU A 211 18.79 35.21 -6.45
CA GLU A 211 18.78 34.99 -5.00
C GLU A 211 18.01 33.73 -4.52
N GLY A 212 17.19 33.09 -5.37
CA GLY A 212 16.37 31.91 -5.03
C GLY A 212 17.11 30.55 -5.02
N VAL A 213 16.47 29.49 -4.53
CA VAL A 213 16.95 28.09 -4.68
C VAL A 213 16.55 27.59 -6.07
N SER A 214 17.49 27.58 -7.03
CA SER A 214 17.25 26.95 -8.33
C SER A 214 16.84 25.47 -8.19
N GLU A 215 15.92 25.00 -9.03
CA GLU A 215 15.53 23.59 -9.15
C GLU A 215 16.73 22.64 -9.35
N LYS A 216 17.84 23.15 -9.91
CA LYS A 216 19.09 22.40 -10.08
C LYS A 216 19.72 21.99 -8.74
N TYR A 217 19.51 22.76 -7.66
CA TYR A 217 20.02 22.42 -6.33
C TYR A 217 19.33 21.18 -5.76
N LEU A 218 18.00 21.07 -5.90
CA LEU A 218 17.27 19.86 -5.49
C LEU A 218 17.78 18.64 -6.26
N HIS A 219 17.99 18.78 -7.57
CA HIS A 219 18.56 17.71 -8.39
C HIS A 219 19.95 17.28 -7.91
N GLY A 220 20.83 18.24 -7.55
CA GLY A 220 22.15 17.96 -6.98
C GLY A 220 22.07 17.17 -5.67
N ILE A 221 21.23 17.63 -4.72
CA ILE A 221 21.00 16.93 -3.45
C ILE A 221 20.51 15.49 -3.69
N LEU A 222 19.58 15.30 -4.62
CA LEU A 222 19.07 13.96 -4.95
C LEU A 222 20.15 13.05 -5.56
N LEU A 223 21.03 13.57 -6.41
CA LEU A 223 22.17 12.83 -6.93
C LEU A 223 23.16 12.45 -5.82
N ASP A 224 23.40 13.34 -4.87
CA ASP A 224 24.26 13.05 -3.72
C ASP A 224 23.63 11.99 -2.82
N LEU A 225 22.33 12.08 -2.51
CA LEU A 225 21.61 11.04 -1.77
C LEU A 225 21.66 9.68 -2.47
N LYS A 226 21.48 9.66 -3.79
CA LYS A 226 21.65 8.45 -4.60
C LYS A 226 23.07 7.89 -4.42
N THR A 227 24.07 8.75 -4.50
CA THR A 227 25.47 8.35 -4.36
C THR A 227 25.78 7.84 -2.95
N VAL A 228 25.23 8.46 -1.90
CA VAL A 228 25.33 7.98 -0.51
C VAL A 228 24.77 6.56 -0.39
N LEU A 229 23.58 6.29 -0.92
CA LEU A 229 23.02 4.94 -0.92
C LEU A 229 23.91 3.96 -1.69
N GLY A 230 24.41 4.35 -2.87
CA GLY A 230 25.32 3.53 -3.66
C GLY A 230 26.64 3.20 -2.95
N LEU A 231 27.20 4.16 -2.20
CA LEU A 231 28.39 3.94 -1.37
C LEU A 231 28.11 2.93 -0.26
N VAL A 232 27.00 3.07 0.45
CA VAL A 232 26.60 2.12 1.50
C VAL A 232 26.45 0.70 0.93
N VAL A 233 25.75 0.57 -0.20
CA VAL A 233 25.56 -0.71 -0.87
C VAL A 233 26.88 -1.34 -1.29
N LYS A 234 27.80 -0.54 -1.86
CA LYS A 234 29.14 -1.01 -2.23
C LYS A 234 29.93 -1.48 -1.00
N GLU A 235 29.94 -0.70 0.08
CA GLU A 235 30.67 -1.01 1.31
C GLU A 235 30.19 -2.33 1.96
N VAL A 236 28.87 -2.57 2.00
CA VAL A 236 28.30 -3.82 2.50
C VAL A 236 28.69 -5.01 1.63
N ASN A 237 28.57 -4.89 0.31
CA ASN A 237 28.94 -5.96 -0.61
C ASN A 237 30.44 -6.31 -0.57
N THR A 238 31.30 -5.35 -0.20
CA THR A 238 32.74 -5.58 -0.01
C THR A 238 33.12 -6.16 1.36
N GLY A 239 32.15 -6.34 2.27
CA GLY A 239 32.38 -6.96 3.58
C GLY A 239 33.16 -6.08 4.57
N SER A 240 33.14 -4.75 4.43
CA SER A 240 33.87 -3.86 5.35
C SER A 240 33.20 -3.77 6.73
N GLU A 241 33.96 -3.86 7.83
CA GLU A 241 33.43 -3.79 9.21
C GLU A 241 32.76 -2.45 9.58
N SER A 242 32.91 -1.40 8.75
CA SER A 242 32.33 -0.06 8.95
C SER A 242 30.82 0.05 8.68
N TYR A 243 30.10 -1.06 8.52
CA TYR A 243 28.68 -1.05 8.16
C TYR A 243 27.73 -0.58 9.28
N LYS A 244 28.20 -0.49 10.53
CA LYS A 244 27.34 -0.09 11.68
C LYS A 244 26.82 1.34 11.52
N ASP A 245 27.65 2.28 11.10
CA ASP A 245 27.23 3.68 10.85
C ASP A 245 26.37 3.80 9.58
N ALA A 246 26.63 2.93 8.60
CA ALA A 246 25.88 2.88 7.35
C ALA A 246 24.39 2.56 7.56
N ASN A 247 24.05 1.77 8.60
CA ASN A 247 22.65 1.49 8.96
C ASN A 247 21.88 2.78 9.31
N HIS A 248 22.48 3.65 10.13
CA HIS A 248 21.86 4.92 10.51
C HIS A 248 21.68 5.86 9.30
N VAL A 249 22.65 5.87 8.39
CA VAL A 249 22.58 6.66 7.15
C VAL A 249 21.39 6.23 6.29
N VAL A 250 21.23 4.93 6.01
CA VAL A 250 20.12 4.43 5.16
C VAL A 250 18.77 4.84 5.72
N ARG A 251 18.54 4.65 7.02
CA ARG A 251 17.26 5.01 7.67
C ARG A 251 16.95 6.50 7.50
N HIS A 252 17.95 7.37 7.68
CA HIS A 252 17.76 8.81 7.55
C HIS A 252 17.58 9.25 6.09
N VAL A 253 18.29 8.65 5.13
CA VAL A 253 18.08 8.92 3.70
C VAL A 253 16.66 8.55 3.27
N LEU A 254 16.17 7.37 3.65
CA LEU A 254 14.81 6.93 3.32
C LEU A 254 13.74 7.88 3.89
N ARG A 255 13.93 8.35 5.12
CA ARG A 255 13.04 9.34 5.76
C ARG A 255 13.10 10.69 5.06
N LEU A 256 14.29 11.17 4.70
CA LEU A 256 14.45 12.43 3.97
C LEU A 256 13.78 12.36 2.60
N LEU A 257 14.00 11.30 1.83
CA LEU A 257 13.33 11.10 0.54
C LEU A 257 11.80 11.13 0.69
N SER A 258 11.28 10.52 1.76
CA SER A 258 9.85 10.56 2.10
C SER A 258 9.35 11.98 2.37
N HIS A 259 10.07 12.77 3.18
CA HIS A 259 9.68 14.16 3.46
C HIS A 259 9.79 15.07 2.24
N ILE A 260 10.80 14.89 1.39
CA ILE A 260 10.92 15.59 0.11
C ILE A 260 9.70 15.27 -0.75
N SER A 261 9.42 13.99 -0.97
CA SER A 261 8.30 13.53 -1.81
C SER A 261 6.95 14.04 -1.29
N LYS A 262 6.73 13.97 0.03
CA LYS A 262 5.53 14.49 0.71
C LYS A 262 5.34 15.98 0.46
N SER A 263 6.38 16.78 0.71
CA SER A 263 6.31 18.24 0.62
C SER A 263 6.03 18.69 -0.82
N LEU A 264 6.73 18.09 -1.79
CA LEU A 264 6.57 18.40 -3.21
C LEU A 264 5.20 17.96 -3.74
N LEU A 265 4.72 16.77 -3.34
CA LEU A 265 3.42 16.27 -3.75
C LEU A 265 2.27 17.10 -3.16
N TYR A 266 2.39 17.52 -1.88
CA TYR A 266 1.43 18.42 -1.25
C TYR A 266 1.37 19.76 -2.01
N PHE A 267 2.53 20.35 -2.31
CA PHE A 267 2.63 21.57 -3.08
C PHE A 267 1.97 21.45 -4.45
N TYR A 268 2.32 20.42 -5.24
CA TYR A 268 1.72 20.15 -6.54
C TYR A 268 0.19 20.03 -6.50
N ASN A 269 -0.35 19.32 -5.50
CA ASN A 269 -1.79 19.11 -5.39
C ASN A 269 -2.58 20.36 -4.97
N THR A 270 -1.92 21.34 -4.36
CA THR A 270 -2.59 22.50 -3.76
C THR A 270 -2.45 23.77 -4.59
N THR A 271 -1.48 23.84 -5.49
CA THR A 271 -1.21 25.00 -6.35
C THR A 271 -2.19 25.09 -7.53
N LYS A 272 -2.91 26.21 -7.63
CA LYS A 272 -3.96 26.44 -8.65
C LYS A 272 -3.58 27.44 -9.74
N ASP A 273 -2.61 28.32 -9.47
CA ASP A 273 -2.12 29.32 -10.41
C ASP A 273 -1.22 28.69 -11.47
N SER A 274 -1.36 29.05 -12.74
CA SER A 274 -0.67 28.42 -13.87
C SER A 274 0.85 28.56 -13.80
N ASP A 275 1.35 29.71 -13.34
CA ASP A 275 2.79 29.97 -13.27
C ASP A 275 3.43 29.19 -12.11
N ASN A 276 2.75 29.16 -10.96
CA ASN A 276 3.16 28.38 -9.79
C ASN A 276 3.04 26.87 -10.04
N GLN A 277 2.09 26.45 -10.87
CA GLN A 277 1.95 25.06 -11.28
C GLN A 277 3.17 24.58 -12.09
N ASN A 278 3.78 25.43 -12.92
CA ASN A 278 4.99 25.07 -13.66
C ASN A 278 6.17 24.77 -12.72
N ILE A 279 6.35 25.59 -11.68
CA ILE A 279 7.37 25.36 -10.64
C ILE A 279 7.11 24.02 -9.93
N SER A 280 5.87 23.78 -9.48
CA SER A 280 5.52 22.52 -8.79
C SER A 280 5.73 21.28 -9.66
N ARG A 281 5.42 21.38 -10.96
CA ARG A 281 5.63 20.33 -11.97
C ARG A 281 7.11 20.04 -12.15
N ASN A 282 7.92 21.07 -12.34
CA ASN A 282 9.35 20.93 -12.52
C ASN A 282 10.05 20.36 -11.28
N LEU A 283 9.64 20.72 -10.06
CA LEU A 283 10.21 20.14 -8.83
C LEU A 283 9.95 18.63 -8.74
N ILE A 284 8.71 18.18 -9.04
CA ILE A 284 8.40 16.75 -9.15
C ILE A 284 9.21 16.11 -10.29
N PHE A 285 9.36 16.80 -11.41
CA PHE A 285 10.19 16.32 -12.52
C PHE A 285 11.64 16.11 -12.10
N GLN A 286 12.28 17.05 -11.38
CA GLN A 286 13.65 16.86 -10.88
C GLN A 286 13.78 15.68 -9.92
N LEU A 287 12.75 15.44 -9.09
CA LEU A 287 12.67 14.27 -8.22
C LEU A 287 12.65 12.97 -9.03
N LEU A 288 11.74 12.85 -10.00
CA LEU A 288 11.56 11.62 -10.80
C LEU A 288 12.66 11.40 -11.84
N ARG A 289 13.40 12.46 -12.22
CA ARG A 289 14.51 12.38 -13.17
C ARG A 289 15.71 11.59 -12.59
N VAL A 290 15.89 11.61 -11.28
CA VAL A 290 16.94 10.80 -10.62
C VAL A 290 16.44 9.38 -10.45
N ASN A 291 17.02 8.44 -11.20
CA ASN A 291 16.65 7.03 -11.10
C ASN A 291 17.38 6.36 -9.92
N PHE A 292 16.65 6.09 -8.84
CA PHE A 292 17.12 5.40 -7.62
C PHE A 292 16.98 3.85 -7.67
N TYR A 293 16.62 3.26 -8.83
CA TYR A 293 16.29 1.84 -8.90
C TYR A 293 17.41 0.93 -8.41
N SER A 294 18.63 1.10 -8.95
CA SER A 294 19.77 0.24 -8.59
C SER A 294 20.03 0.25 -7.09
N GLU A 295 19.99 1.41 -6.47
CA GLU A 295 20.29 1.57 -5.05
C GLU A 295 19.16 1.03 -4.19
N LEU A 296 17.89 1.35 -4.49
CA LEU A 296 16.75 0.89 -3.69
C LEU A 296 16.50 -0.61 -3.83
N ASP A 297 16.72 -1.19 -5.01
CA ASP A 297 16.56 -2.63 -5.23
C ASP A 297 17.64 -3.43 -4.49
N GLN A 298 18.91 -3.00 -4.58
CA GLN A 298 19.99 -3.64 -3.82
C GLN A 298 19.86 -3.43 -2.31
N LEU A 299 19.37 -2.27 -1.87
CA LEU A 299 19.05 -2.03 -0.47
C LEU A 299 17.95 -2.98 0.03
N LEU A 300 16.96 -3.32 -0.79
CA LEU A 300 15.95 -4.30 -0.40
C LEU A 300 16.60 -5.64 -0.08
N SER A 301 17.44 -6.16 -0.98
CA SER A 301 18.14 -7.43 -0.79
C SER A 301 19.09 -7.43 0.41
N ILE A 302 19.74 -6.30 0.72
CA ILE A 302 20.68 -6.14 1.84
C ILE A 302 19.95 -5.97 3.19
N CYS A 303 18.75 -5.38 3.16
CA CYS A 303 17.94 -5.14 4.36
C CYS A 303 17.03 -6.32 4.71
N THR A 304 16.95 -7.34 3.85
CA THR A 304 16.24 -8.59 4.12
C THR A 304 17.19 -9.76 4.32
N PRO A 305 16.75 -10.83 5.02
CA PRO A 305 17.62 -11.98 5.26
C PRO A 305 17.93 -12.71 3.95
N ASN A 306 19.18 -13.01 3.66
CA ASN A 306 19.56 -13.72 2.43
C ASN A 306 19.82 -15.21 2.73
N LYS A 307 19.53 -16.09 1.77
CA LYS A 307 19.81 -17.52 1.90
C LYS A 307 21.25 -17.79 1.51
N GLU A 308 22.04 -18.29 2.46
CA GLU A 308 23.36 -18.84 2.20
C GLU A 308 23.36 -20.32 2.57
N SER A 309 23.54 -21.19 1.56
CA SER A 309 23.39 -22.64 1.70
C SER A 309 21.99 -23.07 2.15
N ASP A 310 21.89 -23.78 3.28
CA ASP A 310 20.64 -24.31 3.84
C ASP A 310 20.06 -23.43 4.96
N SER A 311 20.73 -22.32 5.31
CA SER A 311 20.28 -21.37 6.32
C SER A 311 20.12 -19.96 5.74
N TYR A 312 19.23 -19.18 6.34
CA TYR A 312 19.23 -17.74 6.10
C TYR A 312 20.31 -17.09 6.95
N ASN A 313 20.79 -15.93 6.56
CA ASN A 313 21.63 -15.09 7.37
C ASN A 313 20.83 -13.85 7.77
N ASP A 314 21.18 -13.28 8.92
CA ASP A 314 20.62 -12.00 9.36
C ASP A 314 20.87 -10.91 8.30
N PRO A 315 19.95 -9.93 8.17
CA PRO A 315 20.14 -8.83 7.24
C PRO A 315 21.37 -8.02 7.64
N PHE A 316 22.17 -7.61 6.65
CA PHE A 316 23.34 -6.76 6.90
C PHE A 316 22.95 -5.40 7.47
N ILE A 317 21.80 -4.86 7.02
CA ILE A 317 21.23 -3.60 7.51
C ILE A 317 19.83 -3.87 8.05
N SER A 318 19.65 -3.72 9.36
CA SER A 318 18.33 -3.78 9.98
C SER A 318 17.63 -2.42 9.90
N LEU A 319 16.45 -2.36 9.27
CA LEU A 319 15.59 -1.17 9.25
C LEU A 319 14.53 -1.24 10.35
N ASP A 320 14.26 -0.10 11.00
CA ASP A 320 13.15 0.03 11.95
C ASP A 320 11.78 0.13 11.23
N HIS A 321 10.70 -0.04 11.98
CA HIS A 321 9.33 -0.04 11.45
C HIS A 321 9.01 1.20 10.60
N GLN A 322 9.45 2.39 11.03
CA GLN A 322 9.19 3.63 10.31
C GLN A 322 10.04 3.76 9.03
N ALA A 323 11.28 3.26 9.05
CA ALA A 323 12.12 3.19 7.86
C ALA A 323 11.53 2.24 6.82
N TRP A 324 10.97 1.10 7.22
CA TRP A 324 10.27 0.19 6.29
C TRP A 324 9.05 0.83 5.63
N LYS A 325 8.23 1.59 6.37
CA LYS A 325 7.11 2.36 5.78
C LYS A 325 7.62 3.37 4.75
N SER A 326 8.70 4.07 5.09
CA SER A 326 9.34 5.04 4.19
C SER A 326 9.87 4.37 2.94
N PHE A 327 10.51 3.20 3.09
CA PHE A 327 11.00 2.39 1.98
C PHE A 327 9.87 1.99 1.04
N TYR A 328 8.80 1.37 1.55
CA TYR A 328 7.65 0.95 0.72
C TYR A 328 7.00 2.12 -0.01
N LEU A 329 6.86 3.28 0.64
CA LEU A 329 6.29 4.47 -0.01
C LEU A 329 7.20 5.03 -1.10
N ILE A 330 8.50 5.14 -0.85
CA ILE A 330 9.46 5.67 -1.82
C ILE A 330 9.63 4.73 -3.01
N TYR A 331 9.81 3.43 -2.76
CA TYR A 331 9.90 2.42 -3.82
C TYR A 331 8.66 2.46 -4.72
N SER A 332 7.46 2.50 -4.11
CA SER A 332 6.20 2.57 -4.85
C SER A 332 6.03 3.89 -5.60
N PHE A 333 6.40 5.02 -4.99
CA PHE A 333 6.27 6.34 -5.61
C PHE A 333 7.11 6.43 -6.90
N PHE A 334 8.38 6.03 -6.84
CA PHE A 334 9.23 6.02 -8.03
C PHE A 334 8.74 5.01 -9.07
N ALA A 335 8.35 3.80 -8.68
CA ALA A 335 7.86 2.79 -9.61
C ALA A 335 6.54 3.17 -10.31
N VAL A 336 5.69 3.95 -9.65
CA VAL A 336 4.42 4.42 -10.21
C VAL A 336 4.60 5.63 -11.12
N PHE A 337 5.41 6.62 -10.74
CA PHE A 337 5.46 7.90 -11.46
C PHE A 337 6.69 8.10 -12.38
N SER A 338 7.68 7.21 -12.36
CA SER A 338 8.90 7.36 -13.19
C SER A 338 8.77 6.80 -14.61
N ASP A 339 7.57 6.45 -15.08
CA ASP A 339 7.39 6.09 -16.49
C ASP A 339 7.48 7.33 -17.39
N GLU A 340 7.95 7.12 -18.62
CA GLU A 340 8.25 8.21 -19.55
C GLU A 340 7.06 9.15 -19.79
N LYS A 341 5.85 8.58 -19.91
CA LYS A 341 4.63 9.35 -20.18
C LYS A 341 4.28 10.23 -18.98
N THR A 342 4.33 9.68 -17.78
CA THR A 342 4.02 10.40 -16.55
C THR A 342 5.07 11.46 -16.25
N VAL A 343 6.36 11.16 -16.41
CA VAL A 343 7.44 12.15 -16.25
C VAL A 343 7.30 13.30 -17.24
N LYS A 344 6.97 13.02 -18.52
CA LYS A 344 6.68 14.06 -19.52
C LYS A 344 5.53 14.96 -19.11
N SER A 345 4.49 14.43 -18.45
CA SER A 345 3.35 15.22 -17.97
C SER A 345 3.73 16.24 -16.87
N PHE A 346 4.82 15.99 -16.14
CA PHE A 346 5.39 16.90 -15.15
C PHE A 346 6.43 17.87 -15.72
N SER A 347 6.79 17.76 -17.00
CA SER A 347 7.66 18.75 -17.64
C SER A 347 6.86 19.97 -18.11
N SER A 348 7.36 21.17 -17.83
CA SER A 348 6.74 22.44 -18.26
C SER A 348 7.36 23.04 -19.53
N SER A 349 8.36 22.37 -20.15
CA SER A 349 9.08 22.90 -21.32
C SER A 349 8.21 22.89 -22.58
N PRO A 350 7.96 24.06 -23.21
CA PRO A 350 7.26 24.14 -24.51
C PRO A 350 8.13 23.67 -25.69
N ASP A 351 9.46 23.63 -25.52
CA ASP A 351 10.39 23.14 -26.52
C ASP A 351 10.54 21.62 -26.39
N GLY A 352 10.05 20.90 -27.40
CA GLY A 352 10.10 19.44 -27.55
C GLY A 352 11.50 18.86 -27.77
N ASN A 353 12.54 19.41 -27.14
CA ASN A 353 13.81 18.71 -27.01
C ASN A 353 13.57 17.47 -26.15
N ALA A 354 13.81 16.30 -26.73
CA ALA A 354 13.55 15.01 -26.12
C ALA A 354 14.13 14.97 -24.70
N ILE A 355 13.26 14.84 -23.70
CA ILE A 355 13.67 14.55 -22.33
C ILE A 355 14.37 13.19 -22.37
N GLU A 356 15.70 13.19 -22.35
CA GLU A 356 16.50 11.98 -22.20
C GLU A 356 16.39 11.49 -20.76
N LEU A 357 15.34 10.72 -20.49
CA LEU A 357 15.34 9.81 -19.35
C LEU A 357 16.44 8.77 -19.58
N ARG A 358 17.30 8.53 -18.58
CA ARG A 358 18.23 7.40 -18.63
C ARG A 358 17.39 6.12 -18.69
N ASN A 359 17.48 5.41 -19.82
CA ASN A 359 16.92 4.07 -19.94
C ASN A 359 17.86 3.06 -19.29
N PRO A 360 17.33 2.08 -18.53
CA PRO A 360 15.91 1.85 -18.21
C PRO A 360 15.37 2.76 -17.09
N THR A 361 14.08 3.11 -17.15
CA THR A 361 13.39 3.85 -16.08
C THR A 361 13.06 2.95 -14.88
N PHE A 362 12.85 3.53 -13.69
CA PHE A 362 12.50 2.77 -12.48
C PHE A 362 11.29 1.85 -12.71
N SER A 363 10.23 2.39 -13.32
CA SER A 363 8.99 1.62 -13.59
C SER A 363 9.24 0.43 -14.52
N TYR A 364 10.08 0.61 -15.54
CA TYR A 364 10.49 -0.48 -16.43
C TYR A 364 11.28 -1.54 -15.67
N CYS A 365 12.26 -1.13 -14.85
CA CYS A 365 13.07 -2.08 -14.11
C CYS A 365 12.22 -2.97 -13.18
N VAL A 366 11.32 -2.37 -12.40
CA VAL A 366 10.44 -3.13 -11.48
C VAL A 366 9.51 -4.09 -12.24
N SER A 367 8.96 -3.67 -13.38
CA SER A 367 7.97 -4.47 -14.10
C SER A 367 8.56 -5.53 -15.03
N GLN A 368 9.78 -5.31 -15.57
CA GLN A 368 10.36 -6.15 -16.62
C GLN A 368 11.76 -6.70 -16.32
N MET A 369 12.57 -6.02 -15.50
CA MET A 369 13.96 -6.45 -15.23
C MET A 369 14.09 -7.24 -13.93
N LYS A 370 13.33 -6.88 -12.89
CA LYS A 370 13.32 -7.60 -11.63
C LYS A 370 12.70 -8.98 -11.83
N ASN A 371 13.38 -10.03 -11.38
CA ASN A 371 12.85 -11.38 -11.41
C ASN A 371 12.69 -11.90 -9.98
N PHE A 372 11.50 -12.40 -9.64
CA PHE A 372 11.23 -13.07 -8.39
C PHE A 372 11.26 -14.57 -8.65
N ASP A 373 12.23 -15.25 -8.05
CA ASP A 373 12.10 -16.66 -7.74
C ASP A 373 11.49 -16.85 -6.35
N HIS A 374 11.34 -18.11 -5.92
CA HIS A 374 10.73 -18.42 -4.63
C HIS A 374 11.51 -17.81 -3.46
N GLU A 375 12.84 -17.83 -3.52
CA GLU A 375 13.72 -17.35 -2.45
C GLU A 375 13.68 -15.82 -2.34
N THR A 376 13.79 -15.13 -3.47
CA THR A 376 13.69 -13.66 -3.56
C THR A 376 12.31 -13.20 -3.09
N TYR A 377 11.24 -13.91 -3.47
CA TYR A 377 9.89 -13.62 -2.99
C TYR A 377 9.75 -13.79 -1.47
N ILE A 378 10.29 -14.86 -0.90
CA ILE A 378 10.25 -15.06 0.56
C ILE A 378 11.08 -13.99 1.27
N SER A 379 12.34 -13.81 0.87
CA SER A 379 13.26 -12.87 1.50
C SER A 379 12.79 -11.42 1.37
N GLU A 380 12.62 -10.92 0.15
CA GLU A 380 12.44 -9.49 -0.10
C GLU A 380 11.01 -8.99 0.12
N VAL A 381 10.02 -9.88 0.05
CA VAL A 381 8.60 -9.52 0.19
C VAL A 381 8.01 -10.07 1.47
N SER A 382 8.07 -11.39 1.65
CA SER A 382 7.27 -12.09 2.68
C SER A 382 7.84 -11.89 4.09
N SER A 383 9.15 -11.94 4.25
CA SER A 383 9.85 -11.91 5.55
C SER A 383 9.59 -10.64 6.39
N ILE A 384 9.23 -9.53 5.73
CA ILE A 384 8.89 -8.25 6.37
C ILE A 384 7.39 -7.97 6.31
N SER A 385 6.73 -8.29 5.19
CA SER A 385 5.30 -8.00 5.03
C SER A 385 4.42 -8.86 5.96
N ILE A 386 4.76 -10.14 6.16
CA ILE A 386 3.97 -11.04 7.03
C ILE A 386 3.98 -10.58 8.49
N PRO A 387 5.12 -10.25 9.13
CA PRO A 387 5.12 -9.71 10.48
C PRO A 387 4.31 -8.41 10.61
N LEU A 388 4.43 -7.50 9.65
CA LEU A 388 3.67 -6.24 9.65
C LEU A 388 2.16 -6.48 9.51
N LEU A 389 1.74 -7.36 8.61
CA LEU A 389 0.33 -7.73 8.47
C LEU A 389 -0.18 -8.49 9.71
N SER A 390 0.67 -9.27 10.37
CA SER A 390 0.32 -9.96 11.62
C SER A 390 0.07 -9.01 12.79
N LEU A 391 0.83 -7.91 12.88
CA LEU A 391 0.54 -6.82 13.82
C LEU A 391 -0.87 -6.27 13.57
N ASN A 392 -1.16 -5.97 12.31
CA ASN A 392 -2.45 -5.41 11.89
C ASN A 392 -3.60 -6.37 12.16
N PHE A 393 -3.40 -7.67 11.91
CA PHE A 393 -4.38 -8.72 12.16
C PHE A 393 -4.69 -8.83 13.66
N ASN A 394 -3.67 -8.92 14.50
CA ASN A 394 -3.84 -9.01 15.95
C ASN A 394 -4.56 -7.79 16.51
N LEU A 395 -4.23 -6.58 16.02
CA LEU A 395 -4.90 -5.35 16.42
C LEU A 395 -6.38 -5.35 16.00
N PHE A 396 -6.69 -5.70 14.75
CA PHE A 396 -8.05 -5.68 14.23
C PHE A 396 -8.95 -6.76 14.84
N TYR A 397 -8.43 -7.97 14.99
CA TYR A 397 -9.15 -9.08 15.60
C TYR A 397 -9.40 -8.82 17.09
N GLY A 398 -8.46 -8.16 17.79
CA GLY A 398 -8.63 -7.79 19.19
C GLY A 398 -9.69 -6.70 19.46
N LEU A 399 -10.09 -5.92 18.46
CA LEU A 399 -11.09 -4.85 18.62
C LEU A 399 -12.53 -5.36 18.69
N ALA A 400 -12.84 -6.43 17.96
CA ALA A 400 -14.18 -6.93 17.84
C ALA A 400 -14.15 -8.44 18.11
N PRO A 401 -14.81 -8.92 19.18
CA PRO A 401 -14.93 -10.35 19.41
C PRO A 401 -15.61 -10.98 18.20
N ASP A 402 -15.04 -12.07 17.70
CA ASP A 402 -15.57 -12.80 16.56
C ASP A 402 -17.02 -13.22 16.84
N LEU A 403 -17.96 -12.63 16.10
CA LEU A 403 -19.39 -12.86 16.29
C LEU A 403 -19.78 -14.32 16.02
N MET A 404 -19.06 -15.05 15.17
CA MET A 404 -19.27 -16.49 15.01
C MET A 404 -18.93 -17.22 16.31
N THR A 405 -17.82 -16.86 16.96
CA THR A 405 -17.44 -17.42 18.27
C THR A 405 -18.49 -17.08 19.34
N GLN A 406 -19.02 -15.86 19.33
CA GLN A 406 -20.11 -15.47 20.25
C GLN A 406 -21.39 -16.25 19.98
N ASP A 407 -21.82 -16.38 18.73
CA ASP A 407 -23.03 -17.10 18.36
C ASP A 407 -22.90 -18.59 18.69
N ILE A 408 -21.76 -19.22 18.41
CA ILE A 408 -21.45 -20.61 18.80
C ILE A 408 -21.47 -20.78 20.33
N SER A 409 -20.92 -19.81 21.08
CA SER A 409 -20.91 -19.89 22.55
C SER A 409 -22.31 -19.74 23.18
N ASN A 410 -23.24 -19.10 22.48
CA ASN A 410 -24.57 -18.74 22.98
C ASN A 410 -25.72 -19.55 22.35
N SER A 411 -25.44 -20.48 21.42
CA SER A 411 -26.45 -21.08 20.54
C SER A 411 -27.28 -22.25 21.12
N SER A 412 -27.16 -22.62 22.41
CA SER A 412 -27.99 -23.71 22.94
C SER A 412 -28.37 -23.59 24.41
N PHE A 413 -29.69 -23.51 24.67
CA PHE A 413 -30.30 -23.68 25.99
C PHE A 413 -29.92 -25.02 26.65
N PHE A 414 -29.77 -26.09 25.85
CA PHE A 414 -29.30 -27.40 26.33
C PHE A 414 -27.80 -27.42 26.65
N GLY A 415 -26.98 -26.68 25.91
CA GLY A 415 -25.55 -26.50 26.21
C GLY A 415 -25.31 -25.71 27.49
N TRP A 416 -26.19 -24.75 27.79
CA TRP A 416 -26.20 -24.01 29.05
C TRP A 416 -26.60 -24.89 30.25
N ILE A 417 -27.61 -25.76 30.10
CA ILE A 417 -28.10 -26.63 31.20
C ILE A 417 -27.18 -27.82 31.47
N THR A 418 -26.60 -28.42 30.44
CA THR A 418 -25.84 -29.68 30.60
C THR A 418 -24.36 -29.48 30.90
N GLY A 419 -23.84 -28.24 30.82
CA GLY A 419 -22.40 -27.95 30.93
C GLY A 419 -21.54 -28.55 29.82
N ASN A 420 -22.12 -29.42 28.98
CA ASN A 420 -21.51 -30.01 27.82
C ASN A 420 -21.79 -29.12 26.61
N ARG A 421 -20.73 -28.49 26.11
CA ARG A 421 -20.68 -27.93 24.75
C ARG A 421 -20.75 -29.09 23.76
N PHE A 422 -21.95 -29.65 23.54
CA PHE A 422 -22.18 -30.65 22.50
C PHE A 422 -22.01 -29.97 21.13
N GLY A 423 -20.79 -29.96 20.64
CA GLY A 423 -20.42 -29.50 19.32
C GLY A 423 -18.91 -29.41 19.21
N ASP A 424 -18.28 -30.39 18.56
CA ASP A 424 -16.93 -30.32 18.01
C ASP A 424 -16.86 -29.22 16.94
N ASN A 425 -17.04 -27.95 17.33
CA ASN A 425 -16.98 -26.85 16.39
C ASN A 425 -15.51 -26.42 16.22
N LEU A 426 -14.89 -26.96 15.17
CA LEU A 426 -13.51 -26.71 14.76
C LEU A 426 -13.21 -25.21 14.61
N TYR A 427 -14.22 -24.39 14.29
CA TYR A 427 -14.11 -22.94 14.23
C TYR A 427 -13.61 -22.30 15.55
N THR A 428 -14.07 -22.79 16.71
CA THR A 428 -13.66 -22.28 18.03
C THR A 428 -12.36 -22.89 18.53
N LYS A 429 -11.92 -24.02 17.94
CA LYS A 429 -10.65 -24.69 18.30
C LYS A 429 -9.44 -23.99 17.68
N PHE A 430 -9.59 -23.34 16.52
CA PHE A 430 -8.54 -22.55 15.90
C PHE A 430 -8.47 -21.14 16.49
N ASP A 431 -7.51 -20.93 17.41
CA ASP A 431 -7.11 -19.60 17.87
C ASP A 431 -5.89 -19.11 17.09
N THR A 432 -6.14 -18.51 15.93
CA THR A 432 -5.11 -17.99 15.02
C THR A 432 -4.17 -17.00 15.69
N VAL A 433 -4.70 -16.16 16.60
CA VAL A 433 -3.88 -15.20 17.32
C VAL A 433 -2.86 -15.94 18.17
N SER A 434 -3.32 -16.88 19.01
CA SER A 434 -2.43 -17.61 19.91
C SER A 434 -1.51 -18.61 19.21
N PHE A 435 -1.92 -19.24 18.11
CA PHE A 435 -1.19 -20.34 17.46
C PHE A 435 -0.38 -19.94 16.22
N VAL A 436 -0.71 -18.80 15.59
CA VAL A 436 -0.12 -18.43 14.29
C VAL A 436 0.52 -17.05 14.36
N THR A 437 -0.20 -16.02 14.77
CA THR A 437 0.24 -14.62 14.60
C THR A 437 0.83 -13.97 15.85
N ASN A 438 0.88 -14.68 16.99
CA ASN A 438 1.52 -14.17 18.21
C ASN A 438 3.04 -14.11 18.06
N PHE A 439 3.60 -12.90 18.20
CA PHE A 439 5.03 -12.63 18.03
C PHE A 439 5.93 -13.33 19.07
N SER A 440 5.43 -13.55 20.29
CA SER A 440 6.21 -14.16 21.37
C SER A 440 6.27 -15.69 21.31
N SER A 441 5.23 -16.34 20.79
CA SER A 441 5.11 -17.80 20.79
C SER A 441 5.34 -18.43 19.42
N ASN A 442 5.16 -17.71 18.32
CA ASN A 442 5.10 -18.29 16.97
C ASN A 442 6.01 -17.57 15.97
N LEU A 443 7.23 -17.25 16.39
CA LEU A 443 8.19 -16.49 15.58
C LEU A 443 8.46 -17.14 14.21
N GLU A 444 8.67 -18.45 14.18
CA GLU A 444 8.97 -19.22 12.96
C GLU A 444 7.87 -19.11 11.90
N ASN A 445 6.61 -18.93 12.31
CA ASN A 445 5.49 -18.80 11.40
C ASN A 445 5.41 -17.41 10.77
N LEU A 446 5.90 -16.39 11.48
CA LEU A 446 5.76 -14.99 11.12
C LEU A 446 6.85 -14.51 10.18
N THR A 447 8.06 -15.06 10.30
CA THR A 447 9.20 -14.64 9.49
C THR A 447 9.28 -15.39 8.17
N SER A 448 8.54 -16.51 7.99
CA SER A 448 8.75 -17.54 6.94
C SER A 448 10.15 -18.18 6.92
N LEU A 449 11.12 -17.51 7.54
CA LEU A 449 12.52 -17.83 7.69
C LEU A 449 12.74 -18.24 9.15
N LYS A 450 13.34 -19.39 9.45
CA LYS A 450 13.45 -19.94 10.83
C LYS A 450 14.38 -19.14 11.78
N GLN A 451 14.55 -17.83 11.57
CA GLN A 451 15.46 -16.95 12.31
C GLN A 451 14.73 -15.76 12.96
N GLU A 452 15.26 -15.29 14.09
CA GLU A 452 14.67 -14.14 14.80
C GLU A 452 14.87 -12.85 14.01
N ASN A 453 13.78 -12.26 13.49
CA ASN A 453 13.87 -10.94 12.87
C ASN A 453 13.82 -9.83 13.94
N SER A 454 14.82 -8.95 13.95
CA SER A 454 14.91 -7.79 14.86
C SER A 454 13.64 -6.92 14.88
N ILE A 455 12.93 -6.80 13.75
CA ILE A 455 11.69 -6.02 13.64
C ILE A 455 10.58 -6.60 14.53
N ILE A 456 10.58 -7.90 14.80
CA ILE A 456 9.48 -8.54 15.52
C ILE A 456 9.41 -8.08 16.98
N LYS A 457 10.58 -7.84 17.61
CA LYS A 457 10.64 -7.28 18.97
C LYS A 457 10.05 -5.86 19.00
N GLU A 458 10.31 -5.06 17.97
CA GLU A 458 9.73 -3.72 17.81
C GLU A 458 8.21 -3.79 17.61
N LEU A 459 7.74 -4.69 16.74
CA LEU A 459 6.31 -4.88 16.47
C LEU A 459 5.55 -5.39 17.70
N GLN A 460 6.14 -6.29 18.49
CA GLN A 460 5.56 -6.72 19.76
C GLN A 460 5.43 -5.54 20.74
N THR A 461 6.46 -4.71 20.86
CA THR A 461 6.42 -3.50 21.70
C THR A 461 5.32 -2.53 21.24
N SER A 462 5.20 -2.34 19.92
CA SER A 462 4.14 -1.54 19.31
C SER A 462 2.75 -2.11 19.60
N PHE A 463 2.57 -3.43 19.44
CA PHE A 463 1.31 -4.12 19.74
C PHE A 463 0.89 -3.93 21.20
N ASP A 464 1.82 -4.10 22.13
CA ASP A 464 1.57 -3.94 23.57
C ASP A 464 1.21 -2.50 23.92
N PHE A 465 1.90 -1.52 23.30
CA PHE A 465 1.57 -0.11 23.45
C PHE A 465 0.14 0.20 22.98
N HIS A 466 -0.22 -0.20 21.76
CA HIS A 466 -1.55 0.03 21.19
C HIS A 466 -2.64 -0.65 22.02
N THR A 467 -2.41 -1.89 22.45
CA THR A 467 -3.36 -2.65 23.26
C THR A 467 -3.57 -1.99 24.63
N LYS A 468 -2.50 -1.51 25.28
CA LYS A 468 -2.60 -0.74 26.54
C LYS A 468 -3.37 0.56 26.32
N PHE A 469 -3.06 1.29 25.25
CA PHE A 469 -3.75 2.53 24.90
C PHE A 469 -5.25 2.30 24.70
N LEU A 470 -5.64 1.28 23.93
CA LEU A 470 -7.04 0.93 23.69
C LEU A 470 -7.77 0.52 24.98
N LYS A 471 -7.11 -0.21 25.89
CA LYS A 471 -7.69 -0.55 27.20
C LYS A 471 -7.90 0.67 28.09
N GLN A 472 -7.00 1.65 28.04
CA GLN A 472 -7.06 2.86 28.86
C GLN A 472 -8.04 3.91 28.33
N TYR A 473 -8.10 4.09 27.00
CA TYR A 473 -8.81 5.20 26.35
C TYR A 473 -9.97 4.76 25.46
N GLY A 474 -10.09 3.47 25.15
CA GLY A 474 -11.09 2.91 24.21
C GLY A 474 -12.40 2.46 24.84
N SER A 475 -12.64 2.68 26.13
CA SER A 475 -13.86 2.24 26.85
C SER A 475 -15.08 3.16 26.68
N GLY A 476 -15.15 3.91 25.58
CA GLY A 476 -16.34 4.65 25.17
C GLY A 476 -17.37 3.71 24.52
N LYS A 477 -18.65 3.84 24.88
CA LYS A 477 -19.79 2.99 24.48
C LYS A 477 -20.11 2.94 22.95
N GLU A 478 -19.24 3.45 22.10
CA GLU A 478 -19.33 3.32 20.64
C GLU A 478 -18.06 2.65 20.12
N GLY A 479 -18.23 1.46 19.51
CA GLY A 479 -17.16 0.50 19.20
C GLY A 479 -15.81 1.09 18.79
N SER A 480 -14.77 0.69 19.51
CA SER A 480 -13.39 1.05 19.24
C SER A 480 -13.01 0.62 17.81
N PHE A 481 -12.45 1.57 17.06
CA PHE A 481 -11.89 1.37 15.74
C PHE A 481 -10.43 1.84 15.77
N ILE A 482 -9.59 1.27 14.92
CA ILE A 482 -8.19 1.70 14.78
C ILE A 482 -8.05 2.27 13.38
N GLU A 483 -7.70 3.55 13.30
CA GLU A 483 -7.22 4.13 12.06
C GLU A 483 -5.80 3.62 11.81
N ASN A 484 -5.70 2.43 11.25
CA ASN A 484 -4.43 1.79 10.98
C ASN A 484 -3.75 2.42 9.76
N THR A 485 -2.57 2.96 9.98
CA THR A 485 -1.74 3.65 8.98
C THR A 485 -0.84 2.71 8.17
N ASP A 486 -0.63 1.49 8.65
CA ASP A 486 0.51 0.66 8.25
C ASP A 486 0.16 -0.21 7.04
N LEU A 487 -1.13 -0.51 6.88
CA LEU A 487 -1.65 -1.26 5.76
C LEU A 487 -1.54 -0.51 4.42
N LEU A 488 -1.48 0.82 4.44
CA LEU A 488 -1.41 1.65 3.22
C LEU A 488 -0.06 1.58 2.49
N PRO A 489 1.08 1.80 3.16
CA PRO A 489 2.39 1.54 2.56
C PRO A 489 2.55 0.11 2.02
N ILE A 490 2.07 -0.89 2.76
CA ILE A 490 2.17 -2.31 2.35
C ILE A 490 1.35 -2.55 1.08
N ASN A 491 0.10 -2.10 1.03
CA ASN A 491 -0.73 -2.24 -0.16
C ASN A 491 -0.19 -1.47 -1.36
N LEU A 492 0.47 -0.32 -1.16
CA LEU A 492 1.16 0.40 -2.24
C LEU A 492 2.32 -0.41 -2.81
N PHE A 493 3.10 -1.05 -1.93
CA PHE A 493 4.21 -1.91 -2.33
C PHE A 493 3.70 -3.13 -3.11
N LEU A 494 2.74 -3.88 -2.57
CA LEU A 494 2.14 -5.03 -3.25
C LEU A 494 1.47 -4.62 -4.58
N PHE A 495 0.74 -3.50 -4.61
CA PHE A 495 0.14 -2.96 -5.83
C PHE A 495 1.21 -2.66 -6.88
N THR A 496 2.33 -2.06 -6.48
CA THR A 496 3.45 -1.76 -7.38
C THR A 496 4.03 -3.04 -7.99
N LEU A 497 4.24 -4.07 -7.17
CA LEU A 497 4.80 -5.35 -7.61
C LEU A 497 3.85 -6.15 -8.51
N THR A 498 2.53 -5.92 -8.46
CA THR A 498 1.57 -6.59 -9.37
C THR A 498 1.77 -6.26 -10.85
N LYS A 499 2.60 -5.25 -11.18
CA LYS A 499 3.03 -4.98 -12.56
C LYS A 499 4.03 -6.02 -13.09
N ASN A 500 4.62 -6.82 -12.22
CA ASN A 500 5.63 -7.83 -12.53
C ASN A 500 4.98 -9.23 -12.57
N SER A 501 5.16 -9.98 -13.66
CA SER A 501 4.55 -11.31 -13.82
C SER A 501 5.13 -12.36 -12.88
N THR A 502 6.43 -12.32 -12.58
CA THR A 502 7.08 -13.34 -11.75
C THR A 502 6.69 -13.16 -10.28
N PHE A 503 6.53 -11.92 -9.82
CA PHE A 503 5.88 -11.62 -8.55
C PHE A 503 4.45 -12.18 -8.48
N LEU A 504 3.61 -11.89 -9.49
CA LEU A 504 2.23 -12.36 -9.53
C LEU A 504 2.14 -13.89 -9.46
N LYS A 505 3.05 -14.59 -10.12
CA LYS A 505 3.12 -16.06 -10.08
C LYS A 505 3.30 -16.56 -8.66
N HIS A 506 4.28 -16.04 -7.92
CA HIS A 506 4.55 -16.46 -6.55
C HIS A 506 3.47 -16.00 -5.57
N PHE A 507 2.96 -14.76 -5.70
CA PHE A 507 1.91 -14.24 -4.84
C PHE A 507 0.59 -15.03 -4.96
N ALA A 508 0.27 -15.56 -6.13
CA ALA A 508 -0.95 -16.33 -6.38
C ALA A 508 -0.79 -17.86 -6.19
N THR A 509 0.42 -18.37 -5.96
CA THR A 509 0.70 -19.81 -5.82
C THR A 509 0.79 -20.18 -4.34
N GLN A 510 0.11 -21.25 -3.92
CA GLN A 510 0.21 -21.80 -2.56
C GLN A 510 1.51 -22.60 -2.42
N ALA A 511 2.43 -22.16 -1.56
CA ALA A 511 3.67 -22.89 -1.33
C ALA A 511 3.45 -24.08 -0.38
N HIS A 512 2.58 -23.91 0.62
CA HIS A 512 2.25 -24.94 1.60
C HIS A 512 0.79 -25.43 1.41
N PRO A 513 0.53 -26.43 0.55
CA PRO A 513 -0.82 -26.87 0.24
C PRO A 513 -1.49 -27.60 1.42
N VAL A 514 -2.78 -27.32 1.62
CA VAL A 514 -3.61 -27.98 2.64
C VAL A 514 -4.10 -29.32 2.08
N ASN A 515 -3.42 -30.41 2.46
CA ASN A 515 -3.71 -31.76 1.93
C ASN A 515 -4.66 -32.60 2.80
N HIS A 516 -5.02 -32.14 3.99
CA HIS A 516 -5.80 -32.90 4.97
C HIS A 516 -7.25 -32.40 5.05
N THR A 517 -8.18 -33.29 5.37
CA THR A 517 -9.53 -32.87 5.75
C THR A 517 -9.48 -32.22 7.12
N ILE A 518 -10.28 -31.17 7.37
CA ILE A 518 -10.18 -30.40 8.62
C ILE A 518 -10.52 -31.22 9.86
N GLU A 519 -11.29 -32.31 9.73
CA GLU A 519 -11.59 -33.23 10.83
C GLU A 519 -10.32 -33.96 11.33
N ASP A 520 -9.32 -34.14 10.45
CA ASP A 520 -8.02 -34.74 10.78
C ASP A 520 -6.97 -33.71 11.22
N LEU A 521 -7.23 -32.42 10.98
CA LEU A 521 -6.23 -31.36 11.10
C LEU A 521 -6.12 -30.88 12.55
N ILE A 522 -4.99 -31.18 13.21
CA ILE A 522 -4.73 -30.65 14.54
C ILE A 522 -4.39 -29.16 14.37
N PRO A 523 -4.98 -28.22 15.15
CA PRO A 523 -4.69 -26.78 15.01
C PRO A 523 -3.21 -26.39 15.08
N ASN A 524 -2.37 -27.28 15.63
CA ASN A 524 -0.93 -27.12 15.70
C ASN A 524 -0.15 -27.56 14.44
N GLU A 525 -0.81 -28.17 13.44
CA GLU A 525 -0.18 -28.67 12.21
C GLU A 525 -0.22 -27.64 11.06
N ASP A 526 -1.28 -26.82 10.97
CA ASP A 526 -1.42 -25.77 9.95
C ASP A 526 -0.94 -24.40 10.48
N LYS A 527 0.36 -24.29 10.70
CA LYS A 527 1.01 -23.11 11.31
C LYS A 527 1.59 -22.10 10.32
N HIS A 528 1.84 -22.50 9.08
CA HIS A 528 2.49 -21.65 8.07
C HIS A 528 1.66 -20.43 7.69
N VAL A 529 2.27 -19.25 7.52
CA VAL A 529 1.55 -18.06 7.06
C VAL A 529 1.94 -17.76 5.63
N GLU A 530 0.96 -17.78 4.74
CA GLU A 530 1.12 -17.33 3.37
C GLU A 530 0.72 -15.86 3.27
N LEU A 531 1.55 -15.04 2.60
CA LEU A 531 1.33 -13.59 2.50
C LEU A 531 -0.05 -13.25 1.91
N TYR A 532 -0.47 -14.01 0.89
CA TYR A 532 -1.77 -13.86 0.25
C TYR A 532 -2.95 -14.08 1.21
N GLU A 533 -2.88 -15.09 2.08
CA GLU A 533 -3.96 -15.46 3.00
C GLU A 533 -4.20 -14.37 4.06
N ILE A 534 -3.13 -13.94 4.74
CA ILE A 534 -3.23 -12.90 5.77
C ILE A 534 -3.63 -11.55 5.15
N TRP A 535 -3.10 -11.22 3.97
CA TRP A 535 -3.46 -10.02 3.24
C TRP A 535 -4.95 -10.01 2.88
N LEU A 536 -5.46 -11.08 2.27
CA LEU A 536 -6.85 -11.21 1.85
C LEU A 536 -7.82 -11.11 3.04
N CYS A 537 -7.47 -11.76 4.14
CA CYS A 537 -8.21 -11.69 5.40
C CYS A 537 -8.36 -10.24 5.92
N LEU A 538 -7.25 -9.47 5.95
CA LEU A 538 -7.22 -8.08 6.42
C LEU A 538 -8.01 -7.10 5.53
N LEU A 539 -8.24 -7.44 4.27
CA LEU A 539 -9.02 -6.58 3.37
C LEU A 539 -10.45 -6.37 3.87
N SER A 540 -11.04 -7.36 4.54
CA SER A 540 -12.38 -7.26 5.11
C SER A 540 -12.52 -6.07 6.07
N TYR A 541 -11.50 -5.79 6.90
CA TYR A 541 -11.46 -4.62 7.77
C TYR A 541 -11.42 -3.32 6.98
N SER A 542 -10.54 -3.23 5.96
CA SER A 542 -10.43 -2.05 5.11
C SER A 542 -11.75 -1.76 4.39
N PHE A 543 -12.37 -2.79 3.85
CA PHE A 543 -13.65 -2.72 3.16
C PHE A 543 -14.78 -2.32 4.10
N HIS A 544 -14.77 -2.77 5.36
CA HIS A 544 -15.74 -2.35 6.37
C HIS A 544 -15.66 -0.84 6.66
N TYR A 545 -14.46 -0.28 6.80
CA TYR A 545 -14.27 1.09 7.28
C TYR A 545 -13.92 2.15 6.22
N GLN A 546 -13.93 1.81 4.93
CA GLN A 546 -13.57 2.79 3.90
C GLN A 546 -14.42 4.05 3.88
N TYR A 547 -15.70 3.98 4.27
CA TYR A 547 -16.58 5.16 4.33
C TYR A 547 -16.23 6.08 5.49
N ARG A 548 -15.53 5.57 6.51
CA ARG A 548 -15.22 6.27 7.76
C ARG A 548 -13.88 6.99 7.71
N PHE A 549 -12.86 6.40 7.09
CA PHE A 549 -11.51 6.97 7.02
C PHE A 549 -11.01 7.13 5.58
N PRO A 550 -10.49 8.32 5.19
CA PRO A 550 -9.87 8.50 3.88
C PRO A 550 -8.72 7.52 3.61
N LYS A 551 -7.93 7.18 4.62
CA LYS A 551 -6.85 6.17 4.52
C LYS A 551 -7.40 4.78 4.17
N MET A 552 -8.50 4.38 4.80
CA MET A 552 -9.17 3.10 4.49
C MET A 552 -9.84 3.11 3.11
N GLN A 553 -10.30 4.27 2.65
CA GLN A 553 -10.77 4.43 1.27
C GLN A 553 -9.65 4.22 0.25
N SER A 554 -8.48 4.83 0.48
CA SER A 554 -7.29 4.64 -0.36
C SER A 554 -6.80 3.18 -0.31
N ASN A 555 -6.75 2.57 0.88
CA ASN A 555 -6.43 1.15 1.05
C ASN A 555 -7.36 0.25 0.26
N SER A 556 -8.67 0.47 0.40
CA SER A 556 -9.67 -0.34 -0.29
C SER A 556 -9.56 -0.20 -1.79
N GLN A 557 -9.26 1.00 -2.29
CA GLN A 557 -9.08 1.23 -3.71
C GLN A 557 -7.85 0.48 -4.28
N LEU A 558 -6.72 0.48 -3.55
CA LEU A 558 -5.53 -0.30 -3.94
C LEU A 558 -5.79 -1.81 -3.87
N ALA A 559 -6.36 -2.28 -2.76
CA ALA A 559 -6.67 -3.69 -2.55
C ALA A 559 -7.62 -4.23 -3.62
N LEU A 560 -8.65 -3.47 -3.97
CA LEU A 560 -9.54 -3.82 -5.08
C LEU A 560 -8.81 -3.85 -6.42
N ALA A 561 -7.90 -2.92 -6.68
CA ALA A 561 -7.11 -2.95 -7.91
C ALA A 561 -6.19 -4.19 -7.99
N ILE A 562 -5.58 -4.60 -6.87
CA ILE A 562 -4.82 -5.86 -6.76
C ILE A 562 -5.75 -7.05 -7.03
N LEU A 563 -6.89 -7.15 -6.34
CA LEU A 563 -7.87 -8.23 -6.55
C LEU A 563 -8.37 -8.30 -8.00
N THR A 564 -8.66 -7.16 -8.61
CA THR A 564 -9.06 -7.09 -10.02
C THR A 564 -7.93 -7.60 -10.92
N LYS A 565 -6.66 -7.32 -10.61
CA LYS A 565 -5.53 -7.85 -11.38
C LYS A 565 -5.38 -9.36 -11.23
N LEU A 566 -5.54 -9.90 -10.02
CA LEU A 566 -5.47 -11.35 -9.76
C LEU A 566 -6.61 -12.13 -10.39
N THR A 567 -7.80 -11.54 -10.45
CA THR A 567 -8.97 -12.12 -11.11
C THR A 567 -9.01 -11.87 -12.61
N SER A 568 -8.00 -11.20 -13.18
CA SER A 568 -7.95 -10.93 -14.62
C SER A 568 -7.80 -12.23 -15.41
N PRO A 569 -8.47 -12.37 -16.57
CA PRO A 569 -8.23 -13.49 -17.49
C PRO A 569 -6.92 -13.34 -18.28
N ASP A 570 -6.14 -12.29 -18.02
CA ASP A 570 -4.85 -12.07 -18.69
C ASP A 570 -3.92 -13.26 -18.45
N GLU A 571 -3.32 -13.76 -19.53
CA GLU A 571 -2.21 -14.71 -19.42
C GLU A 571 -0.88 -13.97 -19.26
N PHE A 572 -0.07 -14.46 -18.34
CA PHE A 572 1.27 -13.97 -18.04
C PHE A 572 2.30 -15.04 -18.39
N GLN A 573 3.54 -14.64 -18.68
CA GLN A 573 4.62 -15.58 -18.96
C GLN A 573 5.59 -15.68 -17.77
N TYR A 574 6.01 -16.91 -17.47
CA TYR A 574 7.04 -17.26 -16.49
C TYR A 574 7.76 -18.54 -16.93
N ASP A 575 9.10 -18.54 -16.98
CA ASP A 575 9.92 -19.68 -17.44
C ASP A 575 9.44 -20.34 -18.75
N GLY A 576 9.02 -19.51 -19.72
CA GLY A 576 8.55 -19.97 -21.03
C GLY A 576 7.15 -20.63 -21.02
N LYS A 577 6.45 -20.63 -19.89
CA LYS A 577 5.06 -21.13 -19.76
C LYS A 577 4.09 -19.98 -19.51
N SER A 578 2.92 -20.04 -20.15
CA SER A 578 1.82 -19.13 -19.81
C SER A 578 1.10 -19.60 -18.55
N PHE A 579 0.63 -18.65 -17.75
CA PHE A 579 -0.21 -18.92 -16.59
C PHE A 579 -1.24 -17.80 -16.41
N SER A 580 -2.39 -18.15 -15.84
CA SER A 580 -3.40 -17.19 -15.40
C SER A 580 -3.38 -17.11 -13.88
N CYS A 581 -3.40 -15.89 -13.33
CA CYS A 581 -3.52 -15.70 -11.88
C CYS A 581 -4.85 -16.26 -11.36
N LEU A 582 -5.92 -16.13 -12.15
CA LEU A 582 -7.25 -16.60 -11.79
C LEU A 582 -7.26 -18.13 -11.63
N ASP A 583 -6.53 -18.85 -12.46
CA ASP A 583 -6.41 -20.32 -12.33
C ASP A 583 -5.66 -20.69 -11.05
N LEU A 584 -4.54 -20.01 -10.76
CA LEU A 584 -3.76 -20.27 -9.56
C LEU A 584 -4.56 -20.03 -8.27
N ILE A 585 -5.30 -18.92 -8.18
CA ILE A 585 -6.16 -18.65 -7.02
C ILE A 585 -7.42 -19.53 -7.00
N THR A 586 -7.82 -20.15 -8.11
CA THR A 586 -8.92 -21.12 -8.14
C THR A 586 -8.47 -22.43 -7.48
N ASP A 587 -7.24 -22.85 -7.74
CA ASP A 587 -6.66 -24.07 -7.17
C ASP A 587 -6.24 -23.88 -5.70
N TYR A 588 -5.86 -22.65 -5.32
CA TYR A 588 -5.46 -22.27 -3.96
C TYR A 588 -6.57 -22.57 -2.93
N LYS A 589 -6.23 -23.30 -1.85
CA LYS A 589 -7.17 -23.68 -0.78
C LYS A 589 -6.92 -22.88 0.51
N ILE A 590 -7.97 -22.26 1.06
CA ILE A 590 -7.91 -21.48 2.29
C ILE A 590 -8.67 -22.19 3.41
N ASN A 591 -8.00 -22.36 4.56
CA ASN A 591 -8.62 -22.78 5.82
C ASN A 591 -9.33 -21.59 6.50
N GLU A 592 -10.66 -21.59 6.47
CA GLU A 592 -11.51 -20.53 7.02
C GLU A 592 -11.48 -20.46 8.55
N PHE A 593 -11.18 -21.57 9.22
CA PHE A 593 -11.13 -21.62 10.67
C PHE A 593 -9.85 -20.97 11.19
N LYS A 594 -8.77 -21.03 10.40
CA LYS A 594 -7.53 -20.28 10.64
C LYS A 594 -7.68 -18.83 10.19
N TRP A 595 -8.08 -18.58 8.96
CA TRP A 595 -8.18 -17.22 8.42
C TRP A 595 -9.60 -16.68 8.51
N LYS A 596 -9.98 -16.27 9.72
CA LYS A 596 -11.29 -15.68 10.03
C LYS A 596 -11.39 -14.25 9.52
N ILE A 597 -12.50 -13.90 8.87
CA ILE A 597 -12.74 -12.54 8.33
C ILE A 597 -12.66 -11.51 9.47
N CYS A 598 -11.78 -10.51 9.31
CA CYS A 598 -11.56 -9.46 10.30
C CYS A 598 -12.80 -8.55 10.41
N GLN A 599 -13.55 -8.74 11.49
CA GLN A 599 -14.79 -8.05 11.85
C GLN A 599 -16.06 -8.52 11.13
N HIS A 600 -16.96 -9.04 11.96
CA HIS A 600 -18.32 -9.35 11.57
C HIS A 600 -19.29 -8.35 12.22
N LYS A 601 -20.33 -7.97 11.47
CA LYS A 601 -21.63 -7.56 12.05
C LYS A 601 -22.67 -8.56 11.58
N ARG A 602 -23.78 -8.75 12.30
CA ARG A 602 -24.89 -9.60 11.81
C ARG A 602 -25.66 -8.95 10.64
N PRO A 603 -26.08 -9.71 9.61
CA PRO A 603 -25.96 -11.17 9.45
C PRO A 603 -24.54 -11.63 9.14
N LEU A 604 -24.17 -12.85 9.53
CA LEU A 604 -22.82 -13.38 9.37
C LEU A 604 -22.62 -13.85 7.93
N ILE A 605 -21.38 -13.76 7.44
CA ILE A 605 -21.01 -14.41 6.18
C ILE A 605 -20.81 -15.88 6.55
N PRO A 606 -21.61 -16.80 5.99
CA PRO A 606 -21.58 -18.20 6.36
C PRO A 606 -20.26 -18.84 5.95
N LEU A 607 -19.82 -19.82 6.74
CA LEU A 607 -18.71 -20.71 6.40
C LEU A 607 -19.17 -21.70 5.33
N ASN A 608 -18.23 -22.39 4.68
CA ASN A 608 -18.60 -23.41 3.71
C ASN A 608 -19.55 -24.47 4.33
N ILE A 609 -20.65 -24.77 3.64
CA ILE A 609 -21.67 -25.71 4.12
C ILE A 609 -21.06 -27.13 4.12
N GLY A 610 -21.22 -27.86 5.22
CA GLY A 610 -20.77 -29.26 5.32
C GLY A 610 -19.54 -29.53 6.20
N LYS A 611 -19.15 -28.60 7.08
CA LYS A 611 -18.05 -28.76 8.07
C LYS A 611 -16.63 -28.91 7.50
N GLU A 612 -16.43 -28.79 6.20
CA GLU A 612 -15.12 -28.99 5.57
C GLU A 612 -14.11 -27.88 5.89
N GLY A 613 -14.57 -26.64 6.14
CA GLY A 613 -13.80 -25.43 6.51
C GLY A 613 -12.62 -25.04 5.59
N ILE A 614 -12.36 -25.81 4.54
CA ILE A 614 -11.47 -25.49 3.43
C ILE A 614 -12.33 -25.04 2.27
N LYS A 615 -12.01 -23.88 1.70
CA LYS A 615 -12.63 -23.41 0.47
C LYS A 615 -11.60 -22.94 -0.53
N SER A 616 -11.96 -22.98 -1.82
CA SER A 616 -11.16 -22.32 -2.84
C SER A 616 -11.06 -20.82 -2.55
N SER A 617 -9.88 -20.26 -2.78
CA SER A 617 -9.59 -18.85 -2.58
C SER A 617 -10.49 -17.93 -3.40
N VAL A 618 -11.02 -18.36 -4.57
CA VAL A 618 -12.02 -17.56 -5.31
C VAL A 618 -13.31 -17.35 -4.52
N PHE A 619 -13.76 -18.35 -3.74
CA PHE A 619 -14.93 -18.19 -2.85
C PHE A 619 -14.60 -17.28 -1.66
N TYR A 620 -13.40 -17.41 -1.08
CA TYR A 620 -12.93 -16.48 -0.05
C TYR A 620 -12.89 -15.02 -0.56
N CYS A 621 -12.43 -14.80 -1.80
CA CYS A 621 -12.48 -13.49 -2.45
C CYS A 621 -13.92 -12.94 -2.52
N LEU A 622 -14.91 -13.77 -2.89
CA LEU A 622 -16.32 -13.36 -2.91
C LEU A 622 -16.81 -12.97 -1.51
N ASP A 623 -16.41 -13.67 -0.45
CA ASP A 623 -16.78 -13.35 0.93
C ASP A 623 -16.20 -12.02 1.41
N VAL A 624 -14.94 -11.76 1.06
CA VAL A 624 -14.32 -10.46 1.32
C VAL A 624 -15.05 -9.35 0.53
N LEU A 625 -15.40 -9.58 -0.74
CA LEU A 625 -16.17 -8.63 -1.55
C LEU A 625 -17.61 -8.41 -1.03
N GLN A 626 -18.25 -9.42 -0.43
CA GLN A 626 -19.54 -9.25 0.24
C GLN A 626 -19.44 -8.24 1.39
N THR A 627 -18.35 -8.28 2.15
CA THR A 627 -18.06 -7.29 3.21
C THR A 627 -18.04 -5.87 2.62
N PHE A 628 -17.42 -5.70 1.44
CA PHE A 628 -17.41 -4.43 0.72
C PHE A 628 -18.82 -3.98 0.32
N PHE A 629 -19.59 -4.83 -0.37
CA PHE A 629 -20.93 -4.46 -0.86
C PHE A 629 -21.88 -4.08 0.27
N ARG A 630 -21.74 -4.75 1.41
CA ARG A 630 -22.59 -4.55 2.57
C ARG A 630 -22.40 -3.22 3.28
N PHE A 631 -21.16 -2.89 3.65
CA PHE A 631 -20.89 -1.80 4.59
C PHE A 631 -20.74 -0.42 3.94
N ASN A 632 -20.86 -0.35 2.61
CA ASN A 632 -20.57 0.86 1.85
C ASN A 632 -21.77 1.44 1.10
N LEU A 633 -22.97 0.99 1.45
CA LEU A 633 -24.24 1.50 0.93
C LEU A 633 -24.58 2.85 1.58
N THR A 634 -24.10 3.94 0.98
CA THR A 634 -24.35 5.31 1.43
C THR A 634 -24.89 6.17 0.28
N ARG A 635 -25.53 7.30 0.59
CA ARG A 635 -25.96 8.25 -0.45
C ARG A 635 -24.80 8.87 -1.25
N LYS A 636 -23.56 8.73 -0.77
CA LYS A 636 -22.33 9.18 -1.44
C LYS A 636 -21.49 7.98 -1.87
N LEU A 637 -22.08 7.05 -2.62
CA LEU A 637 -21.39 5.84 -3.10
C LEU A 637 -20.06 6.18 -3.79
N ASN A 638 -19.00 5.47 -3.41
CA ASN A 638 -17.74 5.50 -4.16
C ASN A 638 -17.87 4.59 -5.39
N ILE A 639 -18.49 5.12 -6.45
CA ILE A 639 -18.82 4.39 -7.68
C ILE A 639 -17.60 3.67 -8.26
N HIS A 640 -16.40 4.27 -8.20
CA HIS A 640 -15.20 3.66 -8.75
C HIS A 640 -14.79 2.39 -7.99
N ASN A 641 -14.79 2.43 -6.65
CA ASN A 641 -14.48 1.23 -5.87
C ASN A 641 -15.56 0.15 -6.08
N PHE A 642 -16.84 0.53 -6.21
CA PHE A 642 -17.91 -0.41 -6.55
C PHE A 642 -17.71 -1.05 -7.94
N LYS A 643 -17.28 -0.28 -8.96
CA LYS A 643 -16.95 -0.79 -10.30
C LYS A 643 -15.78 -1.80 -10.25
N LEU A 644 -14.74 -1.54 -9.45
CA LEU A 644 -13.65 -2.51 -9.27
C LEU A 644 -14.13 -3.79 -8.57
N ALA A 645 -14.93 -3.65 -7.51
CA ALA A 645 -15.47 -4.78 -6.77
C ALA A 645 -16.36 -5.67 -7.65
N ILE A 646 -17.33 -5.08 -8.37
CA ILE A 646 -18.23 -5.83 -9.25
C ILE A 646 -17.50 -6.42 -10.47
N LEU A 647 -16.43 -5.77 -10.96
CA LEU A 647 -15.60 -6.34 -12.03
C LEU A 647 -14.84 -7.60 -11.54
N SER A 648 -14.28 -7.57 -10.35
CA SER A 648 -13.66 -8.77 -9.74
C SER A 648 -14.69 -9.87 -9.53
N THR A 649 -15.88 -9.54 -9.04
CA THR A 649 -16.99 -10.49 -8.92
C THR A 649 -17.38 -11.07 -10.28
N PHE A 650 -17.59 -10.23 -11.29
CA PHE A 650 -17.92 -10.64 -12.65
C PHE A 650 -16.90 -11.66 -13.19
N ARG A 651 -15.60 -11.37 -13.08
CA ARG A 651 -14.53 -12.26 -13.55
C ARG A 651 -14.53 -13.62 -12.85
N ILE A 652 -14.76 -13.63 -11.53
CA ILE A 652 -14.90 -14.87 -10.77
C ILE A 652 -16.13 -15.65 -11.25
N ILE A 653 -17.31 -15.01 -11.34
CA ILE A 653 -18.53 -15.68 -11.79
C ILE A 653 -18.42 -16.18 -13.25
N GLU A 654 -17.75 -15.43 -14.13
CA GLU A 654 -17.40 -15.84 -15.50
C GLU A 654 -16.59 -17.13 -15.51
N LYS A 655 -15.54 -17.21 -14.68
CA LYS A 655 -14.73 -18.43 -14.51
C LYS A 655 -15.53 -19.60 -13.96
N LEU A 656 -16.36 -19.38 -12.94
CA LEU A 656 -17.21 -20.42 -12.36
C LEU A 656 -18.20 -20.96 -13.41
N LYS A 657 -18.85 -20.08 -14.17
CA LYS A 657 -19.79 -20.46 -15.23
C LYS A 657 -19.16 -21.42 -16.24
N HIS A 658 -17.92 -21.19 -16.63
CA HIS A 658 -17.19 -21.99 -17.62
C HIS A 658 -16.37 -23.15 -17.03
N SER A 659 -16.36 -23.33 -15.70
CA SER A 659 -15.62 -24.42 -15.06
C SER A 659 -16.36 -25.76 -15.14
N GLU A 660 -15.60 -26.85 -15.26
CA GLU A 660 -16.12 -28.21 -15.21
C GLU A 660 -16.65 -28.55 -13.81
N GLU A 661 -17.78 -29.27 -13.73
CA GLU A 661 -18.52 -29.53 -12.47
C GLU A 661 -17.69 -30.26 -11.39
N SER A 662 -16.64 -30.99 -11.78
CA SER A 662 -15.76 -31.75 -10.87
C SER A 662 -14.65 -30.92 -10.22
N SER A 663 -14.37 -29.71 -10.70
CA SER A 663 -13.17 -28.95 -10.29
C SER A 663 -13.36 -28.10 -9.02
N LEU A 664 -14.60 -27.68 -8.75
CA LEU A 664 -14.94 -26.77 -7.65
C LEU A 664 -16.21 -27.25 -6.94
N ASN A 665 -16.14 -27.34 -5.61
CA ASN A 665 -17.29 -27.70 -4.78
C ASN A 665 -18.28 -26.53 -4.68
N MET A 666 -19.03 -26.27 -5.76
CA MET A 666 -19.99 -25.15 -5.82
C MET A 666 -21.22 -25.40 -4.95
N GLU A 667 -21.54 -26.65 -4.65
CA GLU A 667 -22.73 -27.04 -3.89
C GLU A 667 -22.64 -26.66 -2.40
N SER A 668 -21.42 -26.54 -1.87
CA SER A 668 -21.16 -26.18 -0.47
C SER A 668 -21.08 -24.68 -0.21
N TYR A 669 -20.86 -23.85 -1.24
CA TYR A 669 -20.70 -22.41 -1.04
C TYR A 669 -21.99 -21.75 -0.54
N GLY A 670 -21.86 -20.78 0.37
CA GLY A 670 -22.96 -20.03 0.99
C GLY A 670 -23.65 -19.02 0.07
N TRP A 671 -24.16 -19.48 -1.07
CA TRP A 671 -24.73 -18.65 -2.15
C TRP A 671 -25.83 -17.69 -1.72
N SER A 672 -26.70 -18.12 -0.79
CA SER A 672 -27.80 -17.29 -0.27
C SER A 672 -27.28 -15.95 0.28
N SER A 673 -26.21 -15.97 1.09
CA SER A 673 -25.60 -14.74 1.63
C SER A 673 -25.08 -13.86 0.48
N PHE A 674 -24.41 -14.45 -0.49
CA PHE A 674 -23.86 -13.72 -1.62
C PHE A 674 -24.93 -12.99 -2.43
N TYR A 675 -26.04 -13.68 -2.77
CA TYR A 675 -27.17 -13.08 -3.48
C TYR A 675 -27.84 -11.96 -2.69
N HIS A 676 -28.03 -12.14 -1.38
CA HIS A 676 -28.57 -11.09 -0.51
C HIS A 676 -27.73 -9.81 -0.60
N HIS A 677 -26.40 -9.91 -0.54
CA HIS A 677 -25.54 -8.74 -0.60
C HIS A 677 -25.57 -8.04 -1.96
N LEU A 678 -25.58 -8.79 -3.07
CA LEU A 678 -25.73 -8.21 -4.41
C LEU A 678 -27.09 -7.51 -4.58
N MET A 679 -28.18 -8.20 -4.22
CA MET A 679 -29.53 -7.64 -4.32
C MET A 679 -29.73 -6.45 -3.39
N ASN A 680 -29.12 -6.44 -2.20
CA ASN A 680 -29.19 -5.30 -1.29
C ASN A 680 -28.59 -4.02 -1.90
N VAL A 681 -27.54 -4.12 -2.73
CA VAL A 681 -27.01 -2.97 -3.47
C VAL A 681 -28.06 -2.44 -4.44
N VAL A 682 -28.64 -3.32 -5.26
CA VAL A 682 -29.69 -2.99 -6.25
C VAL A 682 -30.91 -2.34 -5.56
N ILE A 683 -31.40 -2.97 -4.50
CA ILE A 683 -32.54 -2.51 -3.69
C ILE A 683 -32.23 -1.17 -3.04
N PHE A 684 -31.02 -0.97 -2.52
CA PHE A 684 -30.61 0.30 -1.91
C PHE A 684 -30.65 1.44 -2.92
N ILE A 685 -30.09 1.24 -4.12
CA ILE A 685 -30.08 2.24 -5.19
C ILE A 685 -31.52 2.61 -5.59
N ALA A 686 -32.38 1.61 -5.77
CA ALA A 686 -33.79 1.83 -6.11
C ALA A 686 -34.56 2.53 -4.99
N LYS A 687 -34.45 2.07 -3.74
CA LYS A 687 -35.19 2.60 -2.57
C LYS A 687 -34.80 4.03 -2.23
N GLN A 688 -33.54 4.41 -2.44
CA GLN A 688 -33.06 5.78 -2.22
C GLN A 688 -33.22 6.69 -3.44
N ASP A 689 -33.74 6.17 -4.55
CA ASP A 689 -33.77 6.84 -5.87
C ASP A 689 -32.42 7.49 -6.21
N LEU A 690 -31.34 6.74 -5.99
CA LEU A 690 -30.00 7.31 -5.93
C LEU A 690 -29.55 7.90 -7.27
N ILE A 691 -30.02 7.34 -8.39
CA ILE A 691 -29.75 7.81 -9.75
C ILE A 691 -30.19 9.27 -9.94
N ASN A 692 -31.35 9.62 -9.37
CA ASN A 692 -31.94 10.96 -9.48
C ASN A 692 -31.60 11.86 -8.27
N SER A 693 -30.76 11.39 -7.35
CA SER A 693 -30.38 12.17 -6.18
C SER A 693 -29.58 13.44 -6.54
N GLU A 694 -29.81 14.52 -5.79
CA GLU A 694 -29.13 15.81 -5.98
C GLU A 694 -27.59 15.66 -5.99
N TYR A 695 -27.05 14.80 -5.13
CA TYR A 695 -25.61 14.55 -5.06
C TYR A 695 -25.05 13.97 -6.37
N MET A 696 -25.73 12.99 -6.97
CA MET A 696 -25.28 12.36 -8.22
C MET A 696 -25.38 13.31 -9.41
N ILE A 697 -26.43 14.13 -9.44
CA ILE A 697 -26.62 15.18 -10.45
C ILE A 697 -25.53 16.24 -10.32
N LYS A 698 -25.30 16.78 -9.12
CA LYS A 698 -24.29 17.81 -8.86
C LYS A 698 -22.87 17.33 -9.16
N THR A 699 -22.57 16.06 -8.88
CA THR A 699 -21.24 15.47 -9.15
C THR A 699 -21.10 14.91 -10.56
N LYS A 700 -22.12 15.06 -11.42
CA LYS A 700 -22.16 14.54 -12.80
C LYS A 700 -21.85 13.03 -12.89
N ASN A 701 -22.29 12.27 -11.90
CA ASN A 701 -22.00 10.84 -11.77
C ASN A 701 -23.18 9.94 -12.15
N THR A 702 -24.32 10.51 -12.57
CA THR A 702 -25.53 9.76 -12.94
C THR A 702 -25.25 8.67 -13.99
N LEU A 703 -24.52 8.97 -15.06
CA LEU A 703 -24.18 7.98 -16.10
C LEU A 703 -23.34 6.82 -15.54
N LYS A 704 -22.32 7.15 -14.73
CA LYS A 704 -21.45 6.15 -14.11
C LYS A 704 -22.23 5.24 -13.16
N LEU A 705 -23.22 5.79 -12.45
CA LEU A 705 -24.09 5.01 -11.58
C LEU A 705 -25.05 4.12 -12.39
N LYS A 706 -25.65 4.62 -13.47
CA LYS A 706 -26.47 3.79 -14.39
C LYS A 706 -25.65 2.62 -14.96
N SER A 707 -24.42 2.90 -15.38
CA SER A 707 -23.47 1.88 -15.85
C SER A 707 -23.09 0.89 -14.75
N LEU A 708 -22.88 1.34 -13.50
CA LEU A 708 -22.64 0.43 -12.38
C LEU A 708 -23.85 -0.49 -12.13
N VAL A 709 -25.08 0.05 -12.21
CA VAL A 709 -26.31 -0.74 -12.07
C VAL A 709 -26.42 -1.79 -13.18
N GLU A 710 -26.09 -1.44 -14.42
CA GLU A 710 -26.00 -2.41 -15.53
C GLU A 710 -24.99 -3.53 -15.21
N GLU A 711 -23.80 -3.20 -14.71
CA GLU A 711 -22.78 -4.21 -14.32
C GLU A 711 -23.30 -5.17 -13.24
N PHE A 712 -24.03 -4.69 -12.23
CA PHE A 712 -24.68 -5.56 -11.23
C PHE A 712 -25.72 -6.48 -11.86
N PHE A 713 -26.55 -5.97 -12.76
CA PHE A 713 -27.54 -6.80 -13.45
C PHE A 713 -26.89 -7.84 -14.37
N VAL A 714 -25.76 -7.53 -15.02
CA VAL A 714 -25.02 -8.53 -15.81
C VAL A 714 -24.54 -9.68 -14.92
N VAL A 715 -24.02 -9.39 -13.72
CA VAL A 715 -23.61 -10.44 -12.78
C VAL A 715 -24.81 -11.27 -12.30
N ILE A 716 -25.94 -10.62 -11.97
CA ILE A 716 -27.17 -11.32 -11.59
C ILE A 716 -27.69 -12.19 -12.74
N ASP A 717 -27.63 -11.71 -13.98
CA ASP A 717 -28.03 -12.44 -15.17
C ASP A 717 -27.20 -13.71 -15.37
N MET A 718 -25.89 -13.64 -15.15
CA MET A 718 -25.00 -14.81 -15.20
C MET A 718 -25.34 -15.84 -14.11
N LEU A 719 -25.68 -15.39 -12.90
CA LEU A 719 -26.05 -16.27 -11.78
C LEU A 719 -27.42 -16.95 -11.99
N LEU A 720 -28.25 -16.45 -12.89
CA LEU A 720 -29.51 -17.08 -13.29
C LEU A 720 -29.35 -18.09 -14.45
N SER A 721 -28.14 -18.27 -15.00
CA SER A 721 -27.91 -19.15 -16.15
C SER A 721 -28.11 -20.64 -15.82
N ASN A 722 -28.26 -21.47 -16.86
CA ASN A 722 -28.53 -22.91 -16.72
C ASN A 722 -27.50 -23.63 -15.83
N LYS A 723 -26.22 -23.26 -15.96
CA LYS A 723 -25.13 -23.78 -15.13
C LYS A 723 -25.45 -23.72 -13.63
N PHE A 724 -25.84 -22.57 -13.09
CA PHE A 724 -26.10 -22.40 -11.66
C PHE A 724 -27.44 -23.00 -11.21
N ARG A 725 -28.43 -23.13 -12.11
CA ARG A 725 -29.70 -23.77 -11.74
C ARG A 725 -29.59 -25.28 -11.57
N LYS A 726 -28.67 -25.91 -12.31
CA LYS A 726 -28.42 -27.37 -12.23
C LYS A 726 -27.69 -27.78 -10.96
N ILE A 727 -27.01 -26.85 -10.29
CA ILE A 727 -26.29 -27.10 -9.04
C ILE A 727 -27.30 -27.16 -7.90
N ILE A 728 -27.35 -28.29 -7.21
CA ILE A 728 -28.20 -28.49 -6.03
C ILE A 728 -27.40 -28.10 -4.79
N GLN A 729 -27.97 -27.25 -3.94
CA GLN A 729 -27.29 -26.80 -2.74
C GLN A 729 -27.28 -27.91 -1.68
N LEU A 730 -26.13 -28.12 -1.03
CA LEU A 730 -26.03 -29.05 0.09
C LEU A 730 -26.87 -28.55 1.28
N PRO A 731 -27.71 -29.41 1.89
CA PRO A 731 -28.46 -29.02 3.08
C PRO A 731 -27.52 -28.85 4.28
N GLU A 732 -27.77 -27.84 5.11
CA GLU A 732 -26.98 -27.57 6.33
C GLU A 732 -27.05 -28.74 7.35
N ASP A 733 -28.18 -29.45 7.40
CA ASP A 733 -28.42 -30.59 8.30
C ASP A 733 -28.55 -31.91 7.55
N LYS A 734 -27.45 -32.68 7.44
CA LYS A 734 -27.44 -34.06 6.91
C LYS A 734 -28.35 -35.05 7.68
N ASN A 735 -28.75 -34.71 8.91
CA ASN A 735 -29.52 -35.59 9.81
C ASN A 735 -31.02 -35.25 9.93
N SER A 736 -31.51 -34.23 9.21
CA SER A 736 -32.94 -33.92 9.20
C SER A 736 -33.68 -34.96 8.36
N SER A 737 -34.38 -35.88 9.02
CA SER A 737 -35.19 -36.94 8.38
C SER A 737 -36.49 -36.41 7.76
N GLY A 738 -36.54 -35.13 7.42
CA GLY A 738 -37.68 -34.46 6.80
C GLY A 738 -37.54 -34.43 5.29
N THR A 739 -38.67 -34.45 4.58
CA THR A 739 -38.75 -34.21 3.13
C THR A 739 -38.43 -32.74 2.83
N HIS A 740 -37.17 -32.33 2.95
CA HIS A 740 -36.72 -31.04 2.45
C HIS A 740 -36.59 -31.16 0.93
N LEU A 741 -37.38 -30.37 0.18
CA LEU A 741 -37.16 -30.25 -1.26
C LEU A 741 -35.71 -29.78 -1.49
N LEU A 742 -34.96 -30.52 -2.31
CA LEU A 742 -33.65 -30.10 -2.77
C LEU A 742 -33.81 -28.81 -3.57
N LYS A 743 -33.19 -27.72 -3.08
CA LYS A 743 -33.21 -26.41 -3.72
C LYS A 743 -32.01 -26.29 -4.66
N SER A 744 -32.22 -25.73 -5.84
CA SER A 744 -31.11 -25.26 -6.67
C SER A 744 -30.41 -24.09 -5.99
N VAL A 745 -29.13 -23.91 -6.29
CA VAL A 745 -28.35 -22.79 -5.76
C VAL A 745 -29.01 -21.45 -6.07
N ASN A 746 -29.56 -21.26 -7.27
CA ASN A 746 -30.20 -20.00 -7.67
C ASN A 746 -31.60 -19.74 -7.08
N TYR A 747 -32.19 -20.69 -6.35
CA TYR A 747 -33.55 -20.57 -5.78
C TYR A 747 -33.72 -19.25 -5.00
N GLU A 748 -32.77 -18.97 -4.10
CA GLU A 748 -32.82 -17.79 -3.25
C GLU A 748 -32.72 -16.49 -4.05
N LEU A 749 -31.93 -16.48 -5.13
CA LEU A 749 -31.82 -15.31 -6.01
C LEU A 749 -33.16 -15.00 -6.70
N ILE A 750 -33.84 -16.03 -7.23
CA ILE A 750 -35.15 -15.88 -7.88
C ILE A 750 -36.18 -15.37 -6.86
N TYR A 751 -36.15 -15.93 -5.64
CA TYR A 751 -37.02 -15.50 -4.55
C TYR A 751 -36.78 -14.03 -4.15
N LEU A 752 -35.52 -13.61 -4.02
CA LEU A 752 -35.17 -12.22 -3.73
C LEU A 752 -35.60 -11.25 -4.83
N ILE A 753 -35.54 -11.68 -6.10
CA ILE A 753 -36.06 -10.93 -7.25
C ILE A 753 -37.58 -10.82 -7.15
N LEU A 754 -38.30 -11.90 -6.85
CA LEU A 754 -39.76 -11.88 -6.64
C LEU A 754 -40.15 -10.90 -5.52
N LEU A 755 -39.51 -10.97 -4.36
CA LEU A 755 -39.77 -10.07 -3.23
C LEU A 755 -39.53 -8.59 -3.55
N ASN A 756 -38.66 -8.30 -4.50
CA ASN A 756 -38.29 -6.93 -4.87
C ASN A 756 -38.62 -6.61 -6.32
N TYR A 757 -39.59 -7.32 -6.89
CA TYR A 757 -39.90 -7.30 -8.31
C TYR A 757 -40.15 -5.87 -8.83
N GLU A 758 -40.99 -5.08 -8.15
CA GLU A 758 -41.27 -3.70 -8.54
C GLU A 758 -40.01 -2.82 -8.56
N LYS A 759 -39.14 -2.98 -7.55
CA LYS A 759 -37.90 -2.20 -7.43
C LYS A 759 -36.90 -2.57 -8.52
N VAL A 760 -36.80 -3.86 -8.83
CA VAL A 760 -35.95 -4.38 -9.91
C VAL A 760 -36.45 -3.85 -11.25
N LYS A 761 -37.75 -3.98 -11.54
CA LYS A 761 -38.37 -3.50 -12.78
C LYS A 761 -38.25 -1.97 -12.93
N HIS A 762 -38.48 -1.23 -11.86
CA HIS A 762 -38.28 0.22 -11.83
C HIS A 762 -36.83 0.58 -12.15
N LEU A 763 -35.85 -0.07 -11.52
CA LEU A 763 -34.44 0.25 -11.76
C LEU A 763 -33.99 -0.12 -13.19
N LEU A 764 -34.45 -1.25 -13.74
CA LEU A 764 -34.25 -1.62 -15.15
C LEU A 764 -34.83 -0.56 -16.11
N SER A 765 -36.01 -0.02 -15.78
CA SER A 765 -36.60 1.09 -16.56
C SER A 765 -35.78 2.38 -16.47
N GLN A 766 -35.19 2.70 -15.31
CA GLN A 766 -34.37 3.92 -15.12
C GLN A 766 -33.05 3.89 -15.89
N ILE A 767 -32.48 2.71 -16.14
CA ILE A 767 -31.31 2.55 -17.01
C ILE A 767 -31.71 2.38 -18.49
N ASP A 768 -33.02 2.52 -18.80
CA ASP A 768 -33.70 2.20 -20.05
C ASP A 768 -33.22 0.87 -20.66
N ALA A 769 -33.05 -0.15 -19.81
CA ALA A 769 -32.80 -1.53 -20.19
C ALA A 769 -34.12 -2.32 -20.31
N ALA A 770 -35.24 -1.63 -20.58
CA ALA A 770 -36.56 -2.25 -20.70
C ALA A 770 -36.66 -3.21 -21.91
N ASP A 771 -35.86 -2.97 -22.96
CA ASP A 771 -35.72 -3.84 -24.14
C ASP A 771 -34.54 -4.83 -23.95
N THR A 772 -34.61 -5.63 -22.88
CA THR A 772 -33.63 -6.55 -22.24
C THR A 772 -32.90 -7.60 -23.11
N PHE A 773 -32.62 -7.36 -24.39
CA PHE A 773 -32.06 -8.37 -25.30
C PHE A 773 -30.77 -9.03 -24.81
N TYR A 774 -29.92 -8.32 -24.05
CA TYR A 774 -28.66 -8.86 -23.50
C TYR A 774 -28.75 -9.38 -22.06
N LEU A 775 -29.81 -9.03 -21.31
CA LEU A 775 -30.09 -9.53 -19.96
C LEU A 775 -31.16 -10.62 -20.02
N LYS A 776 -30.90 -11.66 -20.83
CA LYS A 776 -31.90 -12.67 -21.23
C LYS A 776 -32.41 -13.47 -20.04
N ASN A 777 -31.54 -13.85 -19.10
CA ASN A 777 -31.92 -14.70 -17.96
C ASN A 777 -32.75 -13.90 -16.94
N ILE A 778 -32.40 -12.63 -16.70
CA ILE A 778 -33.22 -11.73 -15.88
C ILE A 778 -34.57 -11.50 -16.55
N SER A 779 -34.60 -11.23 -17.86
CA SER A 779 -35.84 -11.03 -18.59
C SER A 779 -36.75 -12.26 -18.55
N ALA A 780 -36.18 -13.45 -18.74
CA ALA A 780 -36.88 -14.71 -18.64
C ALA A 780 -37.40 -14.94 -17.21
N CYS A 781 -36.61 -14.60 -16.19
CA CYS A 781 -37.01 -14.66 -14.78
C CYS A 781 -38.20 -13.74 -14.51
N LEU A 782 -38.12 -12.46 -14.90
CA LEU A 782 -39.21 -11.50 -14.70
C LEU A 782 -40.48 -11.93 -15.45
N GLY A 783 -40.36 -12.40 -16.69
CA GLY A 783 -41.49 -12.92 -17.47
C GLY A 783 -42.12 -14.17 -16.84
N PHE A 784 -41.29 -15.09 -16.33
CA PHE A 784 -41.75 -16.23 -15.55
C PHE A 784 -42.52 -15.79 -14.31
N LEU A 785 -41.99 -14.84 -13.54
CA LEU A 785 -42.65 -14.33 -12.32
C LEU A 785 -43.99 -13.65 -12.64
N GLU A 786 -44.05 -12.85 -13.71
CA GLU A 786 -45.29 -12.22 -14.19
C GLU A 786 -46.35 -13.24 -14.60
N SER A 787 -45.93 -14.36 -15.19
CA SER A 787 -46.83 -15.43 -15.64
C SER A 787 -47.30 -16.36 -14.51
N SER A 788 -46.48 -16.52 -13.47
CA SER A 788 -46.66 -17.53 -12.42
C SER A 788 -47.22 -16.98 -11.10
N PHE A 789 -47.08 -15.68 -10.83
CA PHE A 789 -47.46 -15.07 -9.55
C PHE A 789 -48.34 -13.83 -9.74
N TYR A 790 -49.18 -13.54 -8.74
CA TYR A 790 -49.80 -12.22 -8.60
C TYR A 790 -48.78 -11.28 -7.94
N LEU A 791 -48.33 -10.27 -8.69
CA LEU A 791 -47.23 -9.38 -8.30
C LEU A 791 -47.72 -8.02 -7.74
N ASN A 792 -49.00 -7.69 -7.95
CA ASN A 792 -49.66 -6.47 -7.49
C ASN A 792 -50.93 -6.83 -6.69
N GLU A 793 -51.68 -5.82 -6.21
CA GLU A 793 -53.09 -5.95 -5.77
C GLU A 793 -54.06 -6.35 -6.92
N GLU A 794 -53.60 -7.14 -7.89
CA GLU A 794 -54.44 -7.79 -8.89
C GLU A 794 -55.41 -8.71 -8.14
N LYS A 795 -56.66 -8.26 -8.01
CA LYS A 795 -57.73 -9.09 -7.45
C LYS A 795 -57.81 -10.39 -8.24
N GLN A 796 -57.98 -11.50 -7.52
CA GLN A 796 -58.44 -12.76 -8.10
C GLN A 796 -59.77 -12.52 -8.84
N ASP A 797 -59.71 -12.17 -10.11
CA ASP A 797 -60.87 -12.30 -10.98
C ASP A 797 -61.07 -13.80 -11.18
N GLY A 798 -62.09 -14.33 -10.50
CA GLY A 798 -62.43 -15.76 -10.45
C GLY A 798 -62.79 -16.42 -11.78
N ASN A 799 -62.46 -15.82 -12.92
CA ASN A 799 -62.82 -16.27 -14.27
C ASN A 799 -61.64 -16.43 -15.25
N ALA A 800 -60.38 -16.33 -14.82
CA ALA A 800 -59.24 -16.61 -15.69
C ALA A 800 -58.61 -17.99 -15.42
N ALA A 801 -58.49 -18.81 -16.46
CA ALA A 801 -57.91 -20.15 -16.47
C ALA A 801 -56.38 -20.22 -16.23
N THR A 802 -55.80 -19.23 -15.54
CA THR A 802 -54.37 -19.17 -15.23
C THR A 802 -54.15 -19.43 -13.74
N LYS A 803 -53.55 -20.58 -13.40
CA LYS A 803 -53.13 -20.96 -12.04
C LYS A 803 -51.95 -20.09 -11.56
N LYS A 804 -52.14 -18.78 -11.44
CA LYS A 804 -51.18 -17.88 -10.78
C LYS A 804 -51.24 -18.07 -9.27
N LEU A 805 -50.09 -17.99 -8.62
CA LEU A 805 -49.97 -18.13 -7.19
C LEU A 805 -50.05 -16.77 -6.49
N ASP A 806 -50.87 -16.67 -5.44
CA ASP A 806 -50.94 -15.48 -4.60
C ASP A 806 -49.84 -15.53 -3.54
N THR A 807 -48.93 -14.55 -3.59
CA THR A 807 -47.76 -14.46 -2.72
C THR A 807 -48.05 -13.85 -1.35
N LEU A 808 -49.19 -13.15 -1.19
CA LEU A 808 -49.56 -12.47 0.07
C LEU A 808 -50.04 -13.43 1.16
N ASN A 809 -50.41 -14.66 0.79
CA ASN A 809 -51.02 -15.67 1.66
C ASN A 809 -50.11 -16.89 1.94
N LEU A 810 -48.83 -16.84 1.57
CA LEU A 810 -47.91 -17.97 1.69
C LEU A 810 -46.78 -17.68 2.68
N ASP A 811 -46.52 -18.65 3.55
CA ASP A 811 -45.36 -18.63 4.42
C ASP A 811 -44.06 -18.79 3.61
N TYR A 812 -43.01 -18.10 4.07
CA TYR A 812 -41.62 -18.30 3.64
C TYR A 812 -41.28 -19.80 3.72
N ASP A 813 -40.77 -20.38 2.63
CA ASP A 813 -40.49 -21.82 2.48
C ASP A 813 -41.72 -22.77 2.43
N SER A 814 -42.93 -22.27 2.18
CA SER A 814 -44.04 -23.19 1.88
C SER A 814 -43.67 -24.11 0.70
N ALA A 815 -43.92 -25.42 0.85
CA ALA A 815 -43.54 -26.42 -0.15
C ALA A 815 -44.06 -26.07 -1.56
N LEU A 816 -45.24 -25.43 -1.61
CA LEU A 816 -45.91 -25.00 -2.82
C LEU A 816 -45.22 -23.78 -3.47
N LEU A 817 -44.69 -22.82 -2.69
CA LEU A 817 -43.87 -21.73 -3.21
C LEU A 817 -42.53 -22.25 -3.74
N VAL A 818 -41.90 -23.19 -3.00
CA VAL A 818 -40.64 -23.82 -3.42
C VAL A 818 -40.84 -24.56 -4.74
N GLU A 819 -41.84 -25.44 -4.83
CA GLU A 819 -42.17 -26.19 -6.04
C GLU A 819 -42.44 -25.25 -7.22
N LYS A 820 -43.23 -24.17 -6.99
CA LYS A 820 -43.55 -23.21 -8.04
C LYS A 820 -42.32 -22.47 -8.55
N LEU A 821 -41.44 -21.99 -7.68
CA LEU A 821 -40.21 -21.31 -8.09
C LEU A 821 -39.23 -22.26 -8.78
N MET A 822 -39.19 -23.52 -8.37
CA MET A 822 -38.36 -24.55 -9.02
C MET A 822 -38.82 -24.85 -10.46
N GLU A 823 -40.06 -24.54 -10.85
CA GLU A 823 -40.48 -24.62 -12.26
C GLU A 823 -39.65 -23.72 -13.19
N PHE A 824 -39.01 -22.66 -12.66
CA PHE A 824 -38.09 -21.83 -13.43
C PHE A 824 -36.88 -22.62 -13.97
N SER A 825 -36.54 -23.77 -13.38
CA SER A 825 -35.51 -24.67 -13.92
C SER A 825 -35.84 -25.19 -15.33
N ASN A 826 -37.12 -25.20 -15.72
CA ASN A 826 -37.58 -25.66 -17.03
C ASN A 826 -37.61 -24.55 -18.09
N VAL A 827 -37.28 -23.30 -17.74
CA VAL A 827 -37.28 -22.17 -18.68
C VAL A 827 -35.96 -22.17 -19.46
N ASP A 828 -36.00 -22.56 -20.73
CA ASP A 828 -34.80 -22.51 -21.58
C ASP A 828 -34.31 -21.07 -21.74
N THR A 829 -33.03 -20.86 -21.40
CA THR A 829 -32.31 -19.63 -21.73
C THR A 829 -31.14 -20.03 -22.63
N ASP A 830 -31.15 -19.59 -23.88
CA ASP A 830 -30.03 -19.83 -24.81
C ASP A 830 -28.75 -19.19 -24.27
N GLU A 831 -27.70 -20.02 -24.16
CA GLU A 831 -26.36 -19.63 -23.74
C GLU A 831 -25.54 -19.32 -25.01
N ASP A 832 -24.77 -18.23 -25.02
CA ASP A 832 -23.72 -17.88 -26.02
C ASP A 832 -23.96 -16.66 -26.93
N GLU A 833 -24.65 -15.62 -26.45
CA GLU A 833 -24.39 -14.27 -26.97
C GLU A 833 -23.33 -13.56 -26.12
N ASP A 834 -22.40 -12.88 -26.78
CA ASP A 834 -21.34 -12.09 -26.15
C ASP A 834 -21.95 -10.86 -25.45
N ILE A 835 -22.41 -11.05 -24.21
CA ILE A 835 -23.11 -10.06 -23.37
C ILE A 835 -22.34 -8.73 -23.35
N LEU A 836 -21.01 -8.78 -23.37
CA LEU A 836 -20.15 -7.60 -23.30
C LEU A 836 -20.24 -6.72 -24.55
N LYS A 837 -20.51 -7.30 -25.73
CA LYS A 837 -20.71 -6.53 -26.97
C LYS A 837 -22.06 -5.83 -27.03
N ALA A 838 -23.02 -6.30 -26.25
CA ALA A 838 -24.39 -5.78 -26.24
C ALA A 838 -24.67 -4.80 -25.09
N LEU A 839 -23.66 -4.44 -24.29
CA LEU A 839 -23.80 -3.48 -23.20
C LEU A 839 -24.23 -2.10 -23.69
N LYS A 840 -25.18 -1.49 -22.98
CA LYS A 840 -25.75 -0.20 -23.37
C LYS A 840 -24.81 0.95 -23.07
N PHE A 841 -24.17 0.94 -21.90
CA PHE A 841 -23.27 2.02 -21.52
C PHE A 841 -21.83 1.65 -21.87
N LYS A 842 -21.18 2.49 -22.67
CA LYS A 842 -19.72 2.38 -22.96
C LYS A 842 -18.83 2.44 -21.72
N GLU A 843 -19.36 2.90 -20.58
CA GLU A 843 -18.65 2.93 -19.30
C GLU A 843 -18.73 1.60 -18.53
N SER A 844 -19.61 0.69 -18.94
CA SER A 844 -19.82 -0.60 -18.28
C SER A 844 -18.69 -1.54 -18.59
N PHE A 845 -18.09 -2.10 -17.53
CA PHE A 845 -16.88 -2.91 -17.59
C PHE A 845 -15.72 -2.26 -18.37
N LYS A 846 -15.72 -0.92 -18.55
CA LYS A 846 -14.63 -0.19 -19.21
C LYS A 846 -13.27 -0.41 -18.53
N LEU A 847 -13.28 -0.75 -17.24
CA LEU A 847 -12.07 -1.11 -16.50
C LEU A 847 -11.48 -2.46 -16.94
N LYS A 848 -12.27 -3.36 -17.54
CA LYS A 848 -11.80 -4.65 -18.10
C LYS A 848 -10.76 -4.44 -19.20
N GLU A 849 -10.89 -3.39 -20.00
CA GLU A 849 -10.02 -3.07 -21.14
C GLU A 849 -8.79 -2.22 -20.76
N LYS A 850 -8.75 -1.66 -19.54
CA LYS A 850 -7.67 -0.76 -19.14
C LYS A 850 -6.47 -1.53 -18.60
N ARG A 851 -5.31 -1.25 -19.17
CA ARG A 851 -4.01 -1.66 -18.59
C ARG A 851 -3.77 -1.08 -17.19
N ASN A 852 -4.19 0.19 -16.98
CA ASN A 852 -4.11 0.86 -15.68
C ASN A 852 -5.51 1.02 -15.08
N LEU A 853 -5.78 0.29 -13.99
CA LEU A 853 -7.07 0.31 -13.29
C LEU A 853 -7.32 1.62 -12.53
N LEU A 854 -6.24 2.25 -12.07
CA LEU A 854 -6.25 3.53 -11.35
C LEU A 854 -5.66 4.62 -12.26
N SER A 855 -6.28 5.80 -12.28
CA SER A 855 -5.72 6.97 -12.97
C SER A 855 -4.62 7.63 -12.15
N ASP A 856 -3.71 8.34 -12.82
CA ASP A 856 -2.61 9.06 -12.15
C ASP A 856 -3.13 10.04 -11.09
N SER A 857 -4.25 10.72 -11.36
CA SER A 857 -4.91 11.60 -10.38
C SER A 857 -5.37 10.88 -9.10
N GLN A 858 -5.84 9.64 -9.23
CA GLN A 858 -6.24 8.83 -8.07
C GLN A 858 -5.01 8.34 -7.32
N LEU A 859 -3.98 7.88 -8.03
CA LEU A 859 -2.72 7.46 -7.45
C LEU A 859 -2.05 8.62 -6.69
N LEU A 860 -1.99 9.82 -7.27
CA LEU A 860 -1.47 11.02 -6.59
C LEU A 860 -2.22 11.32 -5.29
N ARG A 861 -3.56 11.20 -5.29
CA ARG A 861 -4.36 11.36 -4.07
C ARG A 861 -4.05 10.29 -3.03
N ILE A 862 -3.89 9.04 -3.45
CA ILE A 862 -3.54 7.92 -2.57
C ILE A 862 -2.15 8.15 -1.95
N PHE A 863 -1.15 8.51 -2.75
CA PHE A 863 0.19 8.82 -2.25
C PHE A 863 0.20 10.02 -1.31
N ASN A 864 -0.59 11.06 -1.58
CA ASN A 864 -0.70 12.20 -0.66
C ASN A 864 -1.25 11.78 0.71
N VAL A 865 -2.28 10.91 0.73
CA VAL A 865 -2.82 10.33 1.95
C VAL A 865 -1.81 9.41 2.65
N ALA A 866 -1.00 8.67 1.87
CA ALA A 866 0.00 7.75 2.40
C ALA A 866 1.21 8.48 3.00
N PHE A 867 1.72 9.52 2.36
CA PHE A 867 2.79 10.33 2.93
C PHE A 867 2.35 11.09 4.19
N ASP A 868 1.05 11.35 4.38
CA ASP A 868 0.51 11.88 5.63
C ASP A 868 0.54 10.85 6.79
N THR A 869 0.89 9.57 6.54
CA THR A 869 1.11 8.56 7.60
C THR A 869 2.55 8.47 8.10
N ILE A 870 3.48 9.17 7.44
CA ILE A 870 4.88 9.34 7.87
C ILE A 870 5.02 10.73 8.49
#